data_AF-U3K1E1-F1
#
_entry.id   AF-U3K1E1-F1
#
_cell.length_a   1.000
_cell.length_b   1.000
_cell.length_c   1.000
_cell.angle_alpha   90.00
_cell.angle_beta   90.00
_cell.angle_gamma   90.00
#
_symmetry.space_group_name_H-M   'P 1'
#
loop_
_entity.id
_entity.type
_entity.pdbx_description
1 polymer ?
#
loop_
_entity_poly.entity_id
_entity_poly.type
_entity_poly.pdbx_seq_one_letter_code
_entity_poly.pdbx_strand_id
1 'polypeptide(L)'
;TRSLLGVFEEDAAAISNYINQLFQAMHRIYDAQNELSAATHLTSKLLKEYEKQRFPLGGDDEVMTSTLQQFAKVIDELSSCHAVLSTQLADAMMFPITQFKERDLKEILTLKEVFQIASNDHDAAITRYSRLSKRKENEKIKAEVTEDVYTSRKKQHQTMMHYFCALNTLQYKKKISLLEPLLGYMQAQISFFKMGSENLTEQLEEFLTNIGTSVQNVRREMDCEVENMQQTIEDLEVASDPLYLPDPDPTKFPAHRNLTRKAGYLNARNKTGLVSSSWERQFYFTQGGNLMSQARGDVAGGLVMDIDNCSVMAVDCEDRRYCFQITSFDGKKSSILQAESKKDYEEWICTINNISKQIYLSENPEEIAARVNQSALEAVTPSPSFQQRHESMRPAVQSRPAAARTSSTGSLGSDSTALSALSLDSLVAPDTPIQFDIISPVSEDLPGQAKSSGQSGRRTNPFGESGGSKPETEDSILHQLFIVRFLGSMEVKSDESPDVVYETMRQILAARAIHNVFRMTESHLLVTCDCLKLIDPQTQVTRLRFPLPNVVLYATHQENKRLFGFVLRTSGGRVESRQTSICYIFESNNEGEKICDSVGLAKQIAFHAELDLEEQSRLIAASSRSNQSSTEGQFVVLSSSQSEDSDLGEDGKKKRESEA
;
A
#
# COMPACT_ATOMS: atom_id res chain seq x y z
N THR A 1 10.44 19.85 -74.91
CA THR A 1 11.13 19.37 -73.69
C THR A 1 10.87 20.25 -72.47
N ARG A 2 11.12 21.57 -72.46
CA ARG A 2 10.79 22.41 -71.28
C ARG A 2 9.30 22.51 -70.94
N SER A 3 8.43 22.56 -71.95
CA SER A 3 6.98 22.51 -71.71
C SER A 3 6.53 21.19 -71.05
N LEU A 4 7.10 20.04 -71.45
CA LEU A 4 6.83 18.76 -70.80
C LEU A 4 7.35 18.73 -69.36
N LEU A 5 8.54 19.30 -69.10
CA LEU A 5 9.05 19.45 -67.74
C LEU A 5 8.06 20.25 -66.87
N GLY A 6 7.51 21.35 -67.39
CA GLY A 6 6.48 22.14 -66.69
C GLY A 6 5.29 21.30 -66.24
N VAL A 7 4.80 20.38 -67.08
CA VAL A 7 3.71 19.46 -66.71
C VAL A 7 4.11 18.52 -65.56
N PHE A 8 5.34 18.00 -65.57
CA PHE A 8 5.83 17.17 -64.46
C PHE A 8 6.02 17.98 -63.17
N GLU A 9 6.42 19.25 -63.27
CA GLU A 9 6.53 20.17 -62.13
C GLU A 9 5.16 20.50 -61.53
N GLU A 10 4.15 20.71 -62.37
CA GLU A 10 2.76 20.91 -61.95
C GLU A 10 2.20 19.66 -61.26
N ASP A 11 2.42 18.47 -61.81
CA ASP A 11 2.05 17.19 -61.17
C ASP A 11 2.77 17.00 -59.82
N ALA A 12 4.07 17.32 -59.75
CA ALA A 12 4.86 17.26 -58.52
C ALA A 12 4.36 18.24 -57.43
N ALA A 13 3.92 19.44 -57.83
CA ALA A 13 3.32 20.40 -56.91
C ALA A 13 1.93 19.92 -56.42
N ALA A 14 1.10 19.39 -57.32
CA ALA A 14 -0.20 18.85 -56.98
C ALA A 14 -0.10 17.67 -56.00
N ILE A 15 0.80 16.71 -56.25
CA ILE A 15 1.01 15.57 -55.34
C ILE A 15 1.57 16.02 -54.00
N SER A 16 2.47 17.01 -53.96
CA SER A 16 2.99 17.56 -52.71
C SER A 16 1.88 18.15 -51.85
N ASN A 17 0.99 18.96 -52.44
CA ASN A 17 -0.14 19.55 -51.74
C ASN A 17 -1.10 18.49 -51.21
N TYR A 18 -1.41 17.47 -52.03
CA TYR A 18 -2.28 16.38 -51.62
C TYR A 18 -1.69 15.55 -50.47
N ILE A 19 -0.40 15.19 -50.56
CA ILE A 19 0.29 14.41 -49.54
C ILE A 19 0.39 15.18 -48.22
N ASN A 20 0.57 16.49 -48.24
CA ASN A 20 0.55 17.30 -47.02
C ASN A 20 -0.82 17.22 -46.30
N GLN A 21 -1.93 17.23 -47.05
CA GLN A 21 -3.26 17.08 -46.47
C GLN A 21 -3.48 15.66 -45.93
N LEU A 22 -3.06 14.64 -46.69
CA LEU A 22 -3.16 13.24 -46.26
C LEU A 22 -2.31 12.98 -45.00
N PHE A 23 -1.10 13.52 -44.96
CA PHE A 23 -0.21 13.48 -43.81
C PHE A 23 -0.88 14.07 -42.57
N GLN A 24 -1.48 15.26 -42.68
CA GLN A 24 -2.19 15.88 -41.55
C GLN A 24 -3.37 15.03 -41.06
N ALA A 25 -4.12 14.40 -41.97
CA ALA A 25 -5.21 13.51 -41.61
C ALA A 25 -4.71 12.26 -40.87
N MET A 26 -3.67 11.60 -41.39
CA MET A 26 -3.04 10.42 -40.76
C MET A 26 -2.40 10.76 -39.42
N HIS A 27 -1.76 11.92 -39.31
CA HIS A 27 -1.17 12.40 -38.05
C HIS A 27 -2.25 12.59 -36.98
N ARG A 28 -3.40 13.16 -37.33
CA ARG A 28 -4.53 13.31 -36.39
C ARG A 28 -5.08 11.95 -35.92
N ILE A 29 -5.12 10.95 -36.79
CA ILE A 29 -5.51 9.58 -36.41
C ILE A 29 -4.51 9.03 -35.40
N TYR A 30 -3.22 9.16 -35.69
CA TYR A 30 -2.15 8.70 -34.80
C TYR A 30 -2.18 9.40 -33.43
N ASP A 31 -2.33 10.72 -33.39
CA ASP A 31 -2.42 11.49 -32.14
C ASP A 31 -3.64 11.08 -31.31
N ALA A 32 -4.80 10.94 -31.94
CA ALA A 32 -6.02 10.52 -31.27
C ALA A 32 -5.88 9.11 -30.68
N GLN A 33 -5.19 8.20 -31.38
CA GLN A 33 -4.95 6.84 -30.92
C GLN A 33 -3.98 6.79 -29.73
N ASN A 34 -2.95 7.62 -29.72
CA ASN A 34 -2.05 7.80 -28.57
C ASN A 34 -2.81 8.35 -27.35
N GLU A 35 -3.63 9.38 -27.54
CA GLU A 35 -4.42 9.99 -26.47
C GLU A 35 -5.41 8.98 -25.87
N LEU A 36 -6.07 8.19 -26.72
CA LEU A 36 -6.96 7.12 -26.27
C LEU A 36 -6.23 6.08 -25.43
N SER A 37 -5.01 5.67 -25.82
CA SER A 37 -4.18 4.77 -25.02
C SER A 37 -3.85 5.37 -23.65
N ALA A 38 -3.40 6.63 -23.61
CA ALA A 38 -3.04 7.32 -22.37
C ALA A 38 -4.24 7.48 -21.42
N ALA A 39 -5.39 7.93 -21.94
CA ALA A 39 -6.61 8.11 -21.16
C ALA A 39 -7.16 6.79 -20.59
N THR A 40 -7.09 5.72 -21.38
CA THR A 40 -7.51 4.37 -20.95
C THR A 40 -6.59 3.84 -19.84
N HIS A 41 -5.27 3.98 -19.99
CA HIS A 41 -4.32 3.62 -18.94
C HIS A 41 -4.55 4.40 -17.64
N LEU A 42 -4.75 5.73 -17.76
CA LEU A 42 -5.03 6.59 -16.60
C LEU A 42 -6.30 6.15 -15.88
N THR A 43 -7.33 5.76 -16.62
CA THR A 43 -8.59 5.24 -16.04
C THR A 43 -8.33 3.97 -15.23
N SER A 44 -7.59 3.00 -15.79
CA SER A 44 -7.20 1.79 -15.05
C SER A 44 -6.42 2.12 -13.77
N LYS A 45 -5.46 3.06 -13.86
CA LYS A 45 -4.66 3.51 -12.72
C LYS A 45 -5.52 4.10 -11.60
N LEU A 46 -6.46 4.99 -11.93
CA LEU A 46 -7.34 5.62 -10.93
C LEU A 46 -8.24 4.59 -10.24
N LEU A 47 -8.73 3.58 -10.96
CA LEU A 47 -9.50 2.48 -10.38
C LEU A 47 -8.66 1.66 -9.39
N LYS A 48 -7.39 1.37 -9.72
CA LYS A 48 -6.44 0.70 -8.80
C LYS A 48 -6.07 1.55 -7.58
N GLU A 49 -6.19 2.88 -7.68
CA GLU A 49 -5.89 3.80 -6.57
C GLU A 49 -7.07 3.97 -5.61
N TYR A 50 -8.28 3.52 -5.96
CA TYR A 50 -9.46 3.64 -5.12
C TYR A 50 -9.27 3.01 -3.73
N GLU A 51 -8.71 1.80 -3.66
CA GLU A 51 -8.44 1.08 -2.42
C GLU A 51 -7.43 1.81 -1.51
N LYS A 52 -6.58 2.66 -2.09
CA LYS A 52 -5.59 3.44 -1.34
C LYS A 52 -6.19 4.71 -0.73
N GLN A 53 -7.41 5.09 -1.13
CA GLN A 53 -8.07 6.27 -0.60
C GLN A 53 -8.61 5.97 0.80
N ARG A 54 -8.27 6.83 1.76
CA ARG A 54 -8.74 6.70 3.15
C ARG A 54 -10.12 7.37 3.29
N PHE A 55 -11.17 6.61 2.97
CA PHE A 55 -12.55 7.06 3.19
C PHE A 55 -12.93 6.92 4.67
N PRO A 56 -13.35 8.00 5.37
CA PRO A 56 -13.69 7.93 6.81
C PRO A 56 -14.84 6.98 7.14
N LEU A 57 -15.70 6.70 6.15
CA LEU A 57 -16.87 5.83 6.23
C LEU A 57 -16.77 4.64 5.27
N GLY A 58 -15.64 4.49 4.57
CA GLY A 58 -15.41 3.32 3.74
C GLY A 58 -15.19 2.14 4.67
N GLY A 59 -16.17 1.25 4.77
CA GLY A 59 -15.89 -0.09 5.29
C GLY A 59 -14.92 -0.81 4.35
N ASP A 60 -14.36 -1.92 4.82
CA ASP A 60 -13.67 -2.89 3.97
C ASP A 60 -14.70 -3.56 3.05
N ASP A 61 -15.22 -2.81 2.08
CA ASP A 61 -16.11 -3.34 1.05
C ASP A 61 -15.26 -4.10 0.03
N GLU A 62 -14.96 -5.34 0.39
CA GLU A 62 -14.21 -6.29 -0.43
C GLU A 62 -14.89 -6.50 -1.79
N VAL A 63 -16.22 -6.40 -1.87
CA VAL A 63 -16.98 -6.59 -3.10
C VAL A 63 -16.78 -5.41 -4.05
N MET A 64 -16.89 -4.18 -3.55
CA MET A 64 -16.60 -2.97 -4.34
C MET A 64 -15.13 -2.96 -4.80
N THR A 65 -14.22 -3.25 -3.89
CA THR A 65 -12.77 -3.23 -4.18
C THR A 65 -12.40 -4.27 -5.22
N SER A 66 -12.84 -5.52 -5.06
CA SER A 66 -12.60 -6.59 -6.05
C SER A 66 -13.26 -6.30 -7.40
N THR A 67 -14.46 -5.72 -7.41
CA THR A 67 -15.15 -5.30 -8.64
C THR A 67 -14.34 -4.24 -9.40
N LEU A 68 -13.86 -3.20 -8.71
CA LEU A 68 -13.05 -2.14 -9.31
C LEU A 68 -11.70 -2.66 -9.82
N GLN A 69 -11.07 -3.59 -9.09
CA GLN A 69 -9.85 -4.25 -9.55
C GLN A 69 -10.07 -5.07 -10.83
N GLN A 70 -11.20 -5.78 -10.95
CA GLN A 70 -11.56 -6.51 -12.18
C GLN A 70 -11.77 -5.56 -13.36
N PHE A 71 -12.52 -4.46 -13.18
CA PHE A 71 -12.64 -3.42 -14.21
C PHE A 71 -11.28 -2.84 -14.60
N ALA A 72 -10.44 -2.53 -13.61
CA ALA A 72 -9.12 -1.96 -13.86
C ALA A 72 -8.24 -2.88 -14.70
N LYS A 73 -8.29 -4.21 -14.45
CA LYS A 73 -7.55 -5.20 -15.23
C LYS A 73 -7.97 -5.19 -16.70
N VAL A 74 -9.27 -5.29 -16.98
CA VAL A 74 -9.80 -5.31 -18.35
C VAL A 74 -9.49 -4.01 -19.08
N ILE A 75 -9.61 -2.86 -18.41
CA ILE A 75 -9.27 -1.55 -18.98
C ILE A 75 -7.76 -1.45 -19.29
N ASP A 76 -6.89 -2.05 -18.47
CA ASP A 76 -5.44 -2.07 -18.73
C ASP A 76 -5.06 -2.95 -19.93
N GLU A 77 -5.77 -4.06 -20.13
CA GLU A 77 -5.64 -4.91 -21.31
C GLU A 77 -6.07 -4.16 -22.58
N LEU A 78 -7.18 -3.41 -22.53
CA LEU A 78 -7.61 -2.53 -23.63
C LEU A 78 -6.61 -1.40 -23.89
N SER A 79 -6.06 -0.79 -22.84
CA SER A 79 -4.99 0.21 -22.95
C SER A 79 -3.77 -0.36 -23.68
N SER A 80 -3.38 -1.59 -23.35
CA SER A 80 -2.28 -2.31 -24.01
C SER A 80 -2.58 -2.54 -25.49
N CYS A 81 -3.85 -2.85 -25.83
CA CYS A 81 -4.26 -2.97 -27.23
C CYS A 81 -4.09 -1.66 -27.99
N HIS A 82 -4.49 -0.54 -27.39
CA HIS A 82 -4.34 0.80 -27.97
C HIS A 82 -2.87 1.22 -28.10
N ALA A 83 -2.01 0.84 -27.15
CA ALA A 83 -0.58 1.13 -27.21
C ALA A 83 0.09 0.39 -28.38
N VAL A 84 -0.22 -0.90 -28.55
CA VAL A 84 0.27 -1.71 -29.67
C VAL A 84 -0.21 -1.13 -31.01
N LEU A 85 -1.49 -0.75 -31.12
CA LEU A 85 -2.02 -0.10 -32.32
C LEU A 85 -1.26 1.20 -32.61
N SER A 86 -1.01 2.02 -31.60
CA SER A 86 -0.27 3.28 -31.76
C SER A 86 1.13 3.06 -32.34
N THR A 87 1.88 2.07 -31.81
CA THR A 87 3.20 1.71 -32.35
C THR A 87 3.10 1.26 -33.81
N GLN A 88 2.14 0.39 -34.14
CA GLN A 88 1.95 -0.05 -35.53
C GLN A 88 1.57 1.10 -36.47
N LEU A 89 0.76 2.06 -36.02
CA LEU A 89 0.44 3.26 -36.79
C LEU A 89 1.66 4.17 -36.98
N ALA A 90 2.51 4.32 -35.97
CA ALA A 90 3.76 5.07 -36.09
C ALA A 90 4.65 4.48 -37.20
N ASP A 91 4.87 3.16 -37.15
CA ASP A 91 5.84 2.47 -38.01
C ASP A 91 5.31 2.20 -39.42
N ALA A 92 4.05 1.78 -39.55
CA ALA A 92 3.49 1.29 -40.81
C ALA A 92 2.66 2.34 -41.57
N MET A 93 2.18 3.40 -40.89
CA MET A 93 1.41 4.48 -41.50
C MET A 93 2.19 5.79 -41.51
N MET A 94 2.65 6.27 -40.35
CA MET A 94 3.27 7.59 -40.23
C MET A 94 4.69 7.65 -40.80
N PHE A 95 5.52 6.64 -40.53
CA PHE A 95 6.90 6.64 -41.01
C PHE A 95 7.01 6.70 -42.54
N PRO A 96 6.31 5.87 -43.35
CA PRO A 96 6.44 5.90 -44.80
C PRO A 96 5.98 7.23 -45.43
N ILE A 97 4.86 7.80 -44.94
CA ILE A 97 4.36 9.08 -45.46
C ILE A 97 5.24 10.27 -45.04
N THR A 98 5.80 10.23 -43.82
CA THR A 98 6.79 11.22 -43.36
C THR A 98 8.04 11.15 -44.21
N GLN A 99 8.54 9.95 -44.46
CA GLN A 99 9.72 9.73 -45.29
C GLN A 99 9.52 10.25 -46.72
N PHE A 100 8.37 9.98 -47.34
CA PHE A 100 8.07 10.50 -48.67
C PHE A 100 8.02 12.04 -48.69
N LYS A 101 7.39 12.66 -47.69
CA LYS A 101 7.30 14.12 -47.56
C LYS A 101 8.64 14.78 -47.32
N GLU A 102 9.45 14.26 -46.39
CA GLU A 102 10.65 14.94 -45.90
C GLU A 102 11.92 14.60 -46.66
N ARG A 103 11.97 13.41 -47.29
CA ARG A 103 13.09 12.98 -48.13
C ARG A 103 12.76 13.16 -49.61
N ASP A 104 11.74 12.47 -50.10
CA ASP A 104 11.55 12.32 -51.55
C ASP A 104 11.05 13.61 -52.21
N LEU A 105 10.06 14.29 -51.61
CA LEU A 105 9.61 15.59 -52.13
C LEU A 105 10.66 16.69 -51.94
N LYS A 106 11.42 16.65 -50.84
CA LYS A 106 12.50 17.61 -50.58
C LYS A 106 13.66 17.45 -51.57
N GLU A 107 13.98 16.23 -51.97
CA GLU A 107 14.95 15.92 -53.03
C GLU A 107 14.52 16.54 -54.37
N ILE A 108 13.24 16.43 -54.74
CA ILE A 108 12.69 17.01 -55.97
C ILE A 108 12.82 18.53 -55.98
N LEU A 109 12.49 19.20 -54.86
CA LEU A 109 12.64 20.65 -54.74
C LEU A 109 14.10 21.09 -54.82
N THR A 110 15.01 20.33 -54.20
CA THR A 110 16.44 20.62 -54.24
C THR A 110 17.00 20.48 -55.66
N LEU A 111 16.67 19.40 -56.37
CA LEU A 111 17.11 19.18 -57.75
C LEU A 111 16.54 20.22 -58.71
N LYS A 112 15.28 20.65 -58.49
CA LYS A 112 14.67 21.75 -59.25
C LYS A 112 15.49 23.03 -59.11
N GLU A 113 15.82 23.43 -57.88
CA GLU A 113 16.59 24.65 -57.60
C GLU A 113 18.00 24.57 -58.21
N VAL A 114 18.68 23.44 -58.02
CA VAL A 114 20.03 23.21 -58.57
C VAL A 114 20.02 23.28 -60.11
N PHE A 115 19.01 22.70 -60.76
CA PHE A 115 18.83 22.80 -62.20
C PHE A 115 18.53 24.25 -62.64
N GLN A 116 17.68 24.98 -61.91
CA GLN A 116 17.33 26.36 -62.25
C GLN A 116 18.54 27.28 -62.17
N ILE A 117 19.37 27.16 -61.12
CA ILE A 117 20.63 27.89 -60.99
C ILE A 117 21.56 27.57 -62.15
N ALA A 118 21.79 26.28 -62.45
CA ALA A 118 22.65 25.87 -63.54
C ALA A 118 22.13 26.34 -64.92
N SER A 119 20.80 26.44 -65.08
CA SER A 119 20.20 27.02 -66.28
C SER A 119 20.48 28.51 -66.39
N ASN A 120 20.27 29.28 -65.32
CA ASN A 120 20.50 30.73 -65.31
C ASN A 120 21.98 31.05 -65.56
N ASP A 121 22.89 30.27 -64.98
CA ASP A 121 24.34 30.38 -65.19
C ASP A 121 24.69 30.15 -66.68
N HIS A 122 24.09 29.14 -67.31
CA HIS A 122 24.29 28.88 -68.74
C HIS A 122 23.75 30.01 -69.61
N ASP A 123 22.55 30.51 -69.31
CA ASP A 123 21.92 31.63 -70.03
C ASP A 123 22.79 32.90 -69.94
N ALA A 124 23.39 33.16 -68.78
CA ALA A 124 24.34 34.27 -68.59
C ALA A 124 25.67 34.06 -69.34
N ALA A 125 26.23 32.84 -69.32
CA ALA A 125 27.46 32.50 -70.04
C ALA A 125 27.29 32.62 -71.56
N ILE A 126 26.21 32.06 -72.12
CA ILE A 126 25.96 32.10 -73.56
C ILE A 126 25.63 33.52 -74.05
N THR A 127 24.98 34.34 -73.22
CA THR A 127 24.74 35.76 -73.52
C THR A 127 26.05 36.54 -73.56
N ARG A 128 26.97 36.29 -72.62
CA ARG A 128 28.32 36.90 -72.63
C ARG A 128 29.12 36.49 -73.86
N TYR A 129 29.13 35.20 -74.19
CA TYR A 129 29.76 34.67 -75.40
C TYR A 129 29.22 35.32 -76.68
N SER A 130 27.90 35.47 -76.78
CA SER A 130 27.24 36.05 -77.95
C SER A 130 27.56 37.54 -78.17
N ARG A 131 28.07 38.24 -77.15
CA ARG A 131 28.48 39.66 -77.21
C ARG A 131 29.95 39.86 -77.60
N LEU A 132 30.71 38.79 -77.85
CA LEU A 132 32.10 38.89 -78.28
C LEU A 132 32.21 39.69 -79.60
N SER A 133 33.21 40.59 -79.68
CA SER A 133 33.40 41.45 -80.83
C SER A 133 33.97 40.67 -82.02
N LYS A 134 33.27 40.72 -83.16
CA LYS A 134 33.76 40.14 -84.43
C LYS A 134 34.91 40.95 -85.06
N ARG A 135 35.11 42.22 -84.67
CA ARG A 135 36.10 43.14 -85.29
C ARG A 135 37.42 43.23 -84.54
N LYS A 136 37.43 42.98 -83.23
CA LYS A 136 38.62 42.99 -82.36
C LYS A 136 38.60 41.70 -81.53
N GLU A 137 39.29 40.68 -82.02
CA GLU A 137 39.33 39.37 -81.39
C GLU A 137 40.47 39.32 -80.37
N ASN A 138 40.13 39.10 -79.09
CA ASN A 138 41.09 38.85 -78.02
C ASN A 138 41.03 37.36 -77.68
N GLU A 139 42.04 36.61 -78.11
CA GLU A 139 42.10 35.15 -77.95
C GLU A 139 41.98 34.69 -76.48
N LYS A 140 42.57 35.44 -75.54
CA LYS A 140 42.47 35.13 -74.10
C LYS A 140 41.03 35.25 -73.60
N ILE A 141 40.37 36.38 -73.88
CA ILE A 141 38.98 36.62 -73.46
C ILE A 141 38.04 35.62 -74.15
N LYS A 142 38.28 35.31 -75.42
CA LYS A 142 37.51 34.32 -76.17
C LYS A 142 37.63 32.94 -75.55
N ALA A 143 38.84 32.50 -75.19
CA ALA A 143 39.07 31.21 -74.53
C ALA A 143 38.36 31.14 -73.16
N GLU A 144 38.50 32.17 -72.31
CA GLU A 144 37.85 32.24 -70.99
C GLU A 144 36.32 32.16 -71.10
N VAL A 145 35.71 32.96 -71.98
CA VAL A 145 34.25 32.96 -72.15
C VAL A 145 33.75 31.65 -72.81
N THR A 146 34.58 31.00 -73.64
CA THR A 146 34.26 29.67 -74.20
C THR A 146 34.26 28.60 -73.12
N GLU A 147 35.22 28.64 -72.20
CA GLU A 147 35.29 27.72 -71.06
C GLU A 147 34.12 27.91 -70.09
N ASP A 148 33.72 29.16 -69.81
CA ASP A 148 32.51 29.47 -69.03
C ASP A 148 31.24 28.87 -69.66
N VAL A 149 31.12 28.92 -71.00
CA VAL A 149 30.01 28.27 -71.72
C VAL A 149 30.10 26.75 -71.61
N TYR A 150 31.29 26.17 -71.78
CA TYR A 150 31.50 24.72 -71.67
C TYR A 150 31.10 24.21 -70.28
N THR A 151 31.63 24.81 -69.22
CA THR A 151 31.40 24.40 -67.83
C THR A 151 29.93 24.58 -67.43
N SER A 152 29.33 25.74 -67.72
CA SER A 152 27.91 26.01 -67.42
C SER A 152 26.96 25.08 -68.20
N ARG A 153 27.23 24.83 -69.48
CA ARG A 153 26.42 23.90 -70.31
C ARG A 153 26.51 22.48 -69.79
N LYS A 154 27.72 22.01 -69.44
CA LYS A 154 27.93 20.68 -68.87
C LYS A 154 27.15 20.51 -67.56
N LYS A 155 27.24 21.49 -66.66
CA LYS A 155 26.52 21.49 -65.39
C LYS A 155 25.01 21.54 -65.57
N GLN A 156 24.50 22.39 -66.47
CA GLN A 156 23.08 22.45 -66.83
C GLN A 156 22.60 21.08 -67.34
N HIS A 157 23.36 20.43 -68.23
CA HIS A 157 22.99 19.14 -68.77
C HIS A 157 22.93 18.05 -67.68
N GLN A 158 23.95 17.96 -66.83
CA GLN A 158 24.00 16.97 -65.74
C GLN A 158 22.84 17.16 -64.75
N THR A 159 22.63 18.39 -64.28
CA THR A 159 21.55 18.72 -63.33
C THR A 159 20.17 18.47 -63.94
N MET A 160 19.97 18.79 -65.22
CA MET A 160 18.74 18.48 -65.96
C MET A 160 18.47 16.97 -66.01
N MET A 161 19.48 16.13 -66.29
CA MET A 161 19.30 14.68 -66.32
C MET A 161 18.95 14.10 -64.95
N HIS A 162 19.63 14.53 -63.89
CA HIS A 162 19.31 14.08 -62.53
C HIS A 162 17.89 14.49 -62.13
N TYR A 163 17.50 15.73 -62.45
CA TYR A 163 16.16 16.20 -62.17
C TYR A 163 15.08 15.41 -62.93
N PHE A 164 15.30 15.11 -64.22
CA PHE A 164 14.38 14.31 -65.02
C PHE A 164 14.27 12.88 -64.50
N CYS A 165 15.40 12.28 -64.13
CA CYS A 165 15.43 10.97 -63.50
C CYS A 165 14.58 10.96 -62.23
N ALA A 166 14.78 11.93 -61.34
CA ALA A 166 14.05 12.03 -60.09
C ALA A 166 12.53 12.23 -60.31
N LEU A 167 12.12 13.08 -61.26
CA LEU A 167 10.72 13.27 -61.62
C LEU A 167 10.08 12.00 -62.19
N ASN A 168 10.81 11.21 -62.99
CA ASN A 168 10.33 9.92 -63.48
C ASN A 168 10.20 8.91 -62.34
N THR A 169 11.18 8.84 -61.43
CA THR A 169 11.11 8.00 -60.23
C THR A 169 9.94 8.41 -59.32
N LEU A 170 9.64 9.70 -59.22
CA LEU A 170 8.52 10.23 -58.44
C LEU A 170 7.17 9.64 -58.90
N GLN A 171 7.01 9.33 -60.19
CA GLN A 171 5.77 8.73 -60.72
C GLN A 171 5.49 7.32 -60.16
N TYR A 172 6.53 6.61 -59.73
CA TYR A 172 6.42 5.33 -59.03
C TYR A 172 6.32 5.54 -57.53
N LYS A 173 7.18 6.38 -56.95
CA LYS A 173 7.18 6.67 -55.51
C LYS A 173 5.83 7.21 -55.04
N LYS A 174 5.14 8.05 -55.83
CA LYS A 174 3.81 8.58 -55.49
C LYS A 174 2.75 7.49 -55.33
N LYS A 175 2.84 6.38 -56.08
CA LYS A 175 1.93 5.25 -55.94
C LYS A 175 2.21 4.49 -54.65
N ILE A 176 3.49 4.23 -54.38
CA ILE A 176 3.94 3.52 -53.17
C ILE A 176 3.55 4.34 -51.93
N SER A 177 3.87 5.63 -51.89
CA SER A 177 3.58 6.52 -50.75
C SER A 177 2.10 6.70 -50.45
N LEU A 178 1.21 6.41 -51.41
CA LEU A 178 -0.23 6.42 -51.19
C LEU A 178 -0.73 5.08 -50.66
N LEU A 179 -0.25 3.97 -51.23
CA LEU A 179 -0.75 2.63 -50.92
C LEU A 179 -0.15 2.05 -49.64
N GLU A 180 1.14 2.26 -49.40
CA GLU A 180 1.87 1.65 -48.28
C GLU A 180 1.36 2.12 -46.91
N PRO A 181 1.16 3.44 -46.64
CA PRO A 181 0.57 3.87 -45.37
C PRO A 181 -0.85 3.36 -45.14
N LEU A 182 -1.66 3.27 -46.21
CA LEU A 182 -3.03 2.77 -46.11
C LEU A 182 -3.06 1.26 -45.84
N LEU A 183 -2.16 0.50 -46.47
CA LEU A 183 -1.99 -0.92 -46.20
C LEU A 183 -1.57 -1.14 -44.75
N GLY A 184 -0.56 -0.40 -44.27
CA GLY A 184 -0.10 -0.45 -42.89
C GLY A 184 -1.20 -0.13 -41.88
N TYR A 185 -1.96 0.95 -42.14
CA TYR A 185 -3.14 1.29 -41.34
C TYR A 185 -4.16 0.15 -41.27
N MET A 186 -4.55 -0.42 -42.42
CA MET A 186 -5.56 -1.49 -42.45
C MET A 186 -5.09 -2.75 -41.74
N GLN A 187 -3.82 -3.13 -41.89
CA GLN A 187 -3.24 -4.27 -41.18
C GLN A 187 -3.20 -4.03 -39.66
N ALA A 188 -2.83 -2.82 -39.24
CA ALA A 188 -2.81 -2.44 -37.83
C ALA A 188 -4.23 -2.50 -37.22
N GLN A 189 -5.24 -2.01 -37.93
CA GLN A 189 -6.64 -2.12 -37.51
C GLN A 189 -7.11 -3.57 -37.39
N ILE A 190 -6.80 -4.43 -38.37
CA ILE A 190 -7.15 -5.86 -38.31
C ILE A 190 -6.49 -6.51 -37.08
N SER A 191 -5.22 -6.22 -36.82
CA SER A 191 -4.52 -6.73 -35.63
C SER A 191 -5.17 -6.25 -34.34
N PHE A 192 -5.54 -4.97 -34.26
CA PHE A 192 -6.19 -4.38 -33.10
C PHE A 192 -7.54 -5.04 -32.81
N PHE A 193 -8.41 -5.19 -33.81
CA PHE A 193 -9.72 -5.80 -33.60
C PHE A 193 -9.63 -7.27 -33.20
N LYS A 194 -8.66 -8.03 -33.75
CA LYS A 194 -8.42 -9.42 -33.34
C LYS A 194 -7.99 -9.50 -31.88
N MET A 195 -6.96 -8.74 -31.50
CA MET A 195 -6.47 -8.71 -30.12
C MET A 195 -7.54 -8.21 -29.13
N GLY A 196 -8.32 -7.19 -29.52
CA GLY A 196 -9.45 -6.72 -28.72
C GLY A 196 -10.54 -7.79 -28.54
N SER A 197 -10.89 -8.52 -29.61
CA SER A 197 -11.89 -9.59 -29.53
C SER A 197 -11.45 -10.78 -28.66
N GLU A 198 -10.15 -11.05 -28.58
CA GLU A 198 -9.60 -12.09 -27.72
C GLU A 198 -9.69 -11.70 -26.22
N ASN A 199 -9.61 -10.41 -25.90
CA ASN A 199 -9.72 -9.90 -24.53
C ASN A 199 -11.18 -9.70 -24.07
N LEU A 200 -12.11 -9.43 -25.00
CA LEU A 200 -13.53 -9.25 -24.71
C LEU A 200 -14.28 -10.59 -24.76
N THR A 201 -14.07 -11.39 -23.71
CA THR A 201 -14.57 -12.78 -23.63
C THR A 201 -16.01 -12.87 -23.08
N GLU A 202 -16.65 -14.04 -23.25
CA GLU A 202 -17.94 -14.36 -22.61
C GLU A 202 -17.88 -14.21 -21.07
N GLN A 203 -16.71 -14.44 -20.46
CA GLN A 203 -16.52 -14.22 -19.01
C GLN A 203 -16.68 -12.75 -18.63
N LEU A 204 -16.26 -11.82 -19.49
CA LEU A 204 -16.48 -10.40 -19.28
C LEU A 204 -17.98 -10.06 -19.37
N GLU A 205 -18.71 -10.65 -20.32
CA GLU A 205 -20.16 -10.44 -20.45
C GLU A 205 -20.93 -10.94 -19.22
N GLU A 206 -20.56 -12.12 -18.70
CA GLU A 206 -21.11 -12.67 -17.47
C GLU A 206 -20.81 -11.76 -16.27
N PHE A 207 -19.56 -11.31 -16.13
CA PHE A 207 -19.16 -10.34 -15.12
C PHE A 207 -20.00 -9.06 -15.19
N LEU A 208 -20.13 -8.45 -16.38
CA LEU A 208 -20.93 -7.23 -16.57
C LEU A 208 -22.41 -7.44 -16.22
N THR A 209 -22.96 -8.61 -16.53
CA THR A 209 -24.35 -8.98 -16.17
C THR A 209 -24.52 -9.09 -14.66
N ASN A 210 -23.55 -9.70 -13.97
CA ASN A 210 -23.55 -9.82 -12.51
C ASN A 210 -23.45 -8.46 -11.83
N ILE A 211 -22.55 -7.58 -12.31
CA ILE A 211 -22.45 -6.20 -11.82
C ILE A 211 -23.73 -5.42 -12.10
N GLY A 212 -24.32 -5.57 -13.30
CA GLY A 212 -25.60 -4.96 -13.63
C GLY A 212 -26.70 -5.34 -12.63
N THR A 213 -26.77 -6.60 -12.22
CA THR A 213 -27.71 -7.09 -11.21
C THR A 213 -27.39 -6.52 -9.82
N SER A 214 -26.11 -6.51 -9.42
CA SER A 214 -25.67 -5.94 -8.14
C SER A 214 -26.06 -4.47 -8.01
N VAL A 215 -25.85 -3.66 -9.05
CA VAL A 215 -26.26 -2.24 -9.08
C VAL A 215 -27.76 -2.09 -8.92
N GLN A 216 -28.58 -2.95 -9.53
CA GLN A 216 -30.03 -2.91 -9.34
C GLN A 216 -30.45 -3.29 -7.92
N ASN A 217 -29.73 -4.20 -7.27
CA ASN A 217 -30.00 -4.56 -5.88
C ASN A 217 -29.72 -3.38 -4.94
N VAL A 218 -28.56 -2.73 -5.08
CA VAL A 218 -28.21 -1.52 -4.31
C VAL A 218 -29.23 -0.40 -4.53
N ARG A 219 -29.74 -0.21 -5.75
CA ARG A 219 -30.82 0.76 -6.02
C ARG A 219 -32.09 0.45 -5.24
N ARG A 220 -32.54 -0.81 -5.25
CA ARG A 220 -33.75 -1.21 -4.51
C ARG A 220 -33.58 -1.07 -3.00
N GLU A 221 -32.40 -1.41 -2.48
CA GLU A 221 -32.07 -1.23 -1.07
C GLU A 221 -32.10 0.25 -0.68
N MET A 222 -31.44 1.11 -1.47
CA MET A 222 -31.48 2.56 -1.29
C MET A 222 -32.91 3.11 -1.31
N ASP A 223 -33.74 2.70 -2.28
CA ASP A 223 -35.13 3.19 -2.37
C ASP A 223 -35.96 2.79 -1.13
N CYS A 224 -35.80 1.55 -0.67
CA CYS A 224 -36.45 1.05 0.56
C CYS A 224 -35.98 1.82 1.80
N GLU A 225 -34.68 2.05 1.95
CA GLU A 225 -34.12 2.81 3.07
C GLU A 225 -34.58 4.27 3.07
N VAL A 226 -34.68 4.89 1.88
CA VAL A 226 -35.21 6.25 1.74
C VAL A 226 -36.67 6.32 2.16
N GLU A 227 -37.51 5.36 1.75
CA GLU A 227 -38.91 5.31 2.15
C GLU A 227 -39.07 5.14 3.68
N ASN A 228 -38.32 4.21 4.28
CA ASN A 228 -38.31 4.00 5.72
C ASN A 228 -37.84 5.25 6.49
N MET A 229 -36.81 5.92 5.98
CA MET A 229 -36.28 7.15 6.57
C MET A 229 -37.29 8.30 6.47
N GLN A 230 -38.01 8.42 5.36
CA GLN A 230 -39.07 9.42 5.19
C GLN A 230 -40.19 9.22 6.22
N GLN A 231 -40.67 7.98 6.39
CA GLN A 231 -41.68 7.69 7.41
C GLN A 231 -41.16 8.00 8.83
N THR A 232 -39.91 7.65 9.12
CA THR A 232 -39.29 7.94 10.42
C THR A 232 -39.20 9.45 10.67
N ILE A 233 -38.90 10.25 9.64
CA ILE A 233 -38.86 11.71 9.73
C ILE A 233 -40.26 12.25 10.06
N GLU A 234 -41.30 11.82 9.34
CA GLU A 234 -42.68 12.26 9.60
C GLU A 234 -43.13 11.93 11.03
N ASP A 235 -42.86 10.71 11.49
CA ASP A 235 -43.20 10.28 12.85
C ASP A 235 -42.48 11.12 13.92
N LEU A 236 -41.19 11.42 13.69
CA LEU A 236 -40.38 12.24 14.59
C LEU A 236 -40.82 13.71 14.60
N GLU A 237 -41.22 14.27 13.46
CA GLU A 237 -41.75 15.64 13.37
C GLU A 237 -43.00 15.77 14.24
N VAL A 238 -43.93 14.81 14.15
CA VAL A 238 -45.15 14.80 14.96
C VAL A 238 -44.86 14.59 16.43
N ALA A 239 -44.00 13.63 16.78
CA ALA A 239 -43.68 13.31 18.18
C ALA A 239 -42.88 14.42 18.87
N SER A 240 -42.06 15.16 18.13
CA SER A 240 -41.16 16.18 18.67
C SER A 240 -41.78 17.57 18.77
N ASP A 241 -42.88 17.85 18.07
CA ASP A 241 -43.57 19.16 18.07
C ASP A 241 -43.75 19.79 19.48
N PRO A 242 -44.30 19.07 20.49
CA PRO A 242 -44.48 19.65 21.83
C PRO A 242 -43.17 19.84 22.61
N LEU A 243 -42.07 19.21 22.17
CA LEU A 243 -40.75 19.27 22.81
C LEU A 243 -39.90 20.46 22.35
N TYR A 244 -40.29 21.14 21.27
CA TYR A 244 -39.57 22.33 20.79
C TYR A 244 -39.75 23.56 21.68
N LEU A 245 -40.80 23.58 22.53
CA LEU A 245 -40.99 24.62 23.53
C LEU A 245 -39.97 24.45 24.67
N PRO A 246 -39.15 25.47 25.01
CA PRO A 246 -38.14 25.35 26.05
C PRO A 246 -38.70 24.92 27.41
N ASP A 247 -39.85 25.46 27.80
CA ASP A 247 -40.54 25.11 29.06
C ASP A 247 -41.89 24.46 28.73
N PRO A 248 -41.92 23.14 28.46
CA PRO A 248 -43.13 22.45 28.04
C PRO A 248 -44.12 22.29 29.21
N ASP A 249 -45.38 22.03 28.90
CA ASP A 249 -46.44 21.87 29.90
C ASP A 249 -46.05 20.80 30.94
N PRO A 250 -45.87 21.16 32.23
CA PRO A 250 -45.40 20.24 33.27
C PRO A 250 -46.40 19.13 33.58
N THR A 251 -47.67 19.26 33.16
CA THR A 251 -48.66 18.18 33.28
C THR A 251 -48.46 17.07 32.25
N LYS A 252 -47.93 17.43 31.08
CA LYS A 252 -47.65 16.50 29.98
C LYS A 252 -46.22 15.95 30.06
N PHE A 253 -45.28 16.77 30.53
CA PHE A 253 -43.86 16.43 30.63
C PHE A 253 -43.33 16.69 32.05
N PRO A 254 -43.69 15.85 33.04
CA PRO A 254 -43.26 16.04 34.43
C PRO A 254 -41.75 15.89 34.60
N ALA A 255 -41.19 16.58 35.61
CA ALA A 255 -39.77 16.50 35.95
C ALA A 255 -39.43 15.15 36.63
N HIS A 256 -38.41 14.47 36.12
CA HIS A 256 -37.96 13.18 36.67
C HIS A 256 -36.88 13.37 37.74
N ARG A 257 -37.23 13.16 39.01
CA ARG A 257 -36.34 13.42 40.16
C ARG A 257 -35.41 12.27 40.55
N ASN A 258 -35.64 11.08 40.00
CA ASN A 258 -34.90 9.86 40.36
C ASN A 258 -33.90 9.42 39.28
N LEU A 259 -33.51 10.35 38.39
CA LEU A 259 -32.53 10.07 37.36
C LEU A 259 -31.15 9.82 38.00
N THR A 260 -30.44 8.82 37.49
CA THR A 260 -29.05 8.48 37.83
C THR A 260 -28.07 8.88 36.72
N ARG A 261 -28.61 9.39 35.61
CA ARG A 261 -27.85 9.93 34.48
C ARG A 261 -28.65 11.05 33.82
N LYS A 262 -27.96 12.08 33.33
CA LYS A 262 -28.58 13.15 32.54
C LYS A 262 -27.57 13.69 31.53
N ALA A 263 -28.08 14.08 30.38
CA ALA A 263 -27.32 14.72 29.32
C ALA A 263 -28.17 15.82 28.68
N GLY A 264 -27.54 16.91 28.26
CA GLY A 264 -28.23 18.07 27.70
C GLY A 264 -27.32 19.28 27.60
N TYR A 265 -27.76 20.29 26.86
CA TYR A 265 -27.01 21.55 26.75
C TYR A 265 -27.22 22.41 27.99
N LEU A 266 -26.14 22.95 28.54
CA LEU A 266 -26.16 23.97 29.59
C LEU A 266 -25.30 25.17 29.16
N ASN A 267 -25.60 26.35 29.68
CA ASN A 267 -24.68 27.48 29.58
C ASN A 267 -23.79 27.52 30.83
N ALA A 268 -22.48 27.45 30.66
CA ALA A 268 -21.53 27.59 31.76
C ALA A 268 -21.00 29.00 31.85
N ARG A 269 -20.88 29.50 33.09
CA ARG A 269 -20.29 30.79 33.38
C ARG A 269 -18.77 30.67 33.48
N ASN A 270 -18.08 31.35 32.57
CA ASN A 270 -16.63 31.49 32.57
C ASN A 270 -16.26 32.88 33.12
N LYS A 271 -15.39 32.95 34.12
CA LYS A 271 -14.87 34.23 34.64
C LYS A 271 -13.71 34.68 33.76
N THR A 272 -13.90 35.73 32.97
CA THR A 272 -12.89 36.30 32.10
C THR A 272 -12.25 37.51 32.78
N GLY A 273 -11.45 37.28 33.81
CA GLY A 273 -10.78 38.33 34.60
C GLY A 273 -11.49 38.67 35.92
N LEU A 274 -11.22 39.86 36.46
CA LEU A 274 -11.67 40.27 37.81
C LEU A 274 -13.14 40.72 37.87
N VAL A 275 -13.71 41.21 36.75
CA VAL A 275 -15.06 41.83 36.73
C VAL A 275 -15.93 41.35 35.56
N SER A 276 -15.34 40.78 34.50
CA SER A 276 -16.09 40.23 33.36
C SER A 276 -16.32 38.73 33.46
N SER A 277 -17.48 38.32 32.98
CA SER A 277 -17.90 36.93 32.82
C SER A 277 -18.45 36.72 31.42
N SER A 278 -18.32 35.52 30.90
CA SER A 278 -18.94 35.07 29.66
C SER A 278 -19.74 33.79 29.91
N TRP A 279 -20.75 33.56 29.07
CA TRP A 279 -21.56 32.34 29.13
C TRP A 279 -21.38 31.55 27.85
N GLU A 280 -21.05 30.28 27.98
CA GLU A 280 -20.77 29.40 26.85
C GLU A 280 -21.70 28.19 26.88
N ARG A 281 -22.36 27.92 25.75
CA ARG A 281 -23.26 26.77 25.59
C ARG A 281 -22.44 25.54 25.20
N GLN A 282 -22.46 24.51 26.05
CA GLN A 282 -21.79 23.24 25.79
C GLN A 282 -22.72 22.06 26.12
N PHE A 283 -22.45 20.89 25.56
CA PHE A 283 -23.21 19.69 25.86
C PHE A 283 -22.64 19.01 27.10
N TYR A 284 -23.42 18.91 28.17
CA TYR A 284 -23.03 18.29 29.42
C TYR A 284 -23.65 16.91 29.55
N PHE A 285 -22.92 15.98 30.16
CA PHE A 285 -23.44 14.65 30.48
C PHE A 285 -22.74 14.05 31.70
N THR A 286 -23.47 13.23 32.44
CA THR A 286 -22.94 12.52 33.61
C THR A 286 -22.42 11.14 33.21
N GLN A 287 -21.20 10.79 33.61
CA GLN A 287 -20.59 9.50 33.33
C GLN A 287 -19.70 9.06 34.50
N GLY A 288 -20.00 7.90 35.11
CA GLY A 288 -19.12 7.28 36.11
C GLY A 288 -18.74 8.19 37.28
N GLY A 289 -19.71 8.85 37.92
CA GLY A 289 -19.43 9.80 39.02
C GLY A 289 -18.89 11.17 38.57
N ASN A 290 -18.71 11.40 37.27
CA ASN A 290 -18.15 12.63 36.73
C ASN A 290 -19.18 13.43 35.92
N LEU A 291 -19.01 14.76 35.92
CA LEU A 291 -19.63 15.67 34.97
C LEU A 291 -18.65 15.93 33.81
N MET A 292 -19.11 15.63 32.61
CA MET A 292 -18.36 15.81 31.36
C MET A 292 -18.97 16.96 30.54
N SER A 293 -18.17 17.60 29.68
CA SER A 293 -18.61 18.61 28.72
C SER A 293 -17.99 18.39 27.34
N GLN A 294 -18.77 18.55 26.28
CA GLN A 294 -18.31 18.47 24.89
C GLN A 294 -18.78 19.71 24.13
N ALA A 295 -17.86 20.43 23.48
CA ALA A 295 -18.24 21.55 22.62
C ALA A 295 -18.70 21.05 21.25
N ARG A 296 -19.44 21.90 20.51
CA ARG A 296 -19.91 21.55 19.17
C ARG A 296 -18.73 21.46 18.21
N GLY A 297 -18.47 20.25 17.68
CA GLY A 297 -17.37 19.98 16.76
C GLY A 297 -16.20 19.21 17.38
N ASP A 298 -16.21 19.01 18.69
CA ASP A 298 -15.20 18.18 19.36
C ASP A 298 -15.49 16.69 19.15
N VAL A 299 -14.44 15.90 18.95
CA VAL A 299 -14.53 14.44 18.77
C VAL A 299 -14.88 13.73 20.09
N ALA A 300 -14.47 14.27 21.23
CA ALA A 300 -14.69 13.67 22.55
C ALA A 300 -14.97 14.74 23.63
N GLY A 301 -15.69 14.34 24.69
CA GLY A 301 -15.96 15.19 25.85
C GLY A 301 -14.80 15.24 26.83
N GLY A 302 -14.61 16.41 27.47
CA GLY A 302 -13.64 16.63 28.54
C GLY A 302 -14.26 16.53 29.93
N LEU A 303 -13.44 16.16 30.91
CA LEU A 303 -13.83 16.13 32.33
C LEU A 303 -13.97 17.56 32.87
N VAL A 304 -15.16 17.90 33.37
CA VAL A 304 -15.42 19.18 34.04
C VAL A 304 -15.06 19.08 35.51
N MET A 305 -15.70 18.13 36.21
CA MET A 305 -15.45 17.85 37.62
C MET A 305 -15.99 16.50 38.03
N ASP A 306 -15.38 15.96 39.07
CA ASP A 306 -15.93 14.85 39.85
C ASP A 306 -17.16 15.36 40.64
N ILE A 307 -18.28 14.66 40.51
CA ILE A 307 -19.53 14.95 41.19
C ILE A 307 -19.82 13.97 42.33
N ASP A 308 -18.92 13.04 42.62
CA ASP A 308 -18.95 12.25 43.84
C ASP A 308 -18.77 13.18 45.05
N ASN A 309 -19.64 13.00 46.05
CA ASN A 309 -19.67 13.86 47.24
C ASN A 309 -19.79 15.38 46.98
N CYS A 310 -20.16 15.81 45.78
CA CYS A 310 -20.33 17.22 45.50
C CYS A 310 -21.58 17.79 46.19
N SER A 311 -21.63 19.11 46.32
CA SER A 311 -22.86 19.83 46.66
C SER A 311 -23.38 20.55 45.42
N VAL A 312 -24.68 20.44 45.18
CA VAL A 312 -25.36 21.16 44.10
C VAL A 312 -26.52 21.96 44.66
N MET A 313 -26.59 23.25 44.28
CA MET A 313 -27.60 24.16 44.82
C MET A 313 -28.06 25.19 43.78
N ALA A 314 -29.30 25.63 43.95
CA ALA A 314 -29.84 26.79 43.26
C ALA A 314 -29.00 28.04 43.57
N VAL A 315 -28.66 28.84 42.55
CA VAL A 315 -27.98 30.13 42.74
C VAL A 315 -28.61 31.21 41.89
N ASP A 316 -28.71 32.42 42.47
CA ASP A 316 -29.00 33.62 41.71
C ASP A 316 -27.67 34.17 41.16
N CYS A 317 -27.57 34.34 39.85
CA CYS A 317 -26.36 34.77 39.18
C CYS A 317 -26.69 35.66 37.98
N GLU A 318 -26.29 36.93 38.03
CA GLU A 318 -26.46 37.89 36.93
C GLU A 318 -27.92 38.02 36.43
N ASP A 319 -28.91 37.86 37.32
CA ASP A 319 -30.35 37.90 37.00
C ASP A 319 -30.77 36.87 35.93
N ARG A 320 -30.00 35.78 35.79
CA ARG A 320 -30.29 34.68 34.86
C ARG A 320 -31.17 33.62 35.52
N ARG A 321 -32.19 33.21 34.79
CA ARG A 321 -33.10 32.13 35.20
C ARG A 321 -32.38 30.78 35.22
N TYR A 322 -32.79 29.91 36.15
CA TYR A 322 -32.41 28.50 36.19
C TYR A 322 -30.91 28.24 36.35
N CYS A 323 -30.23 29.11 37.11
CA CYS A 323 -28.83 28.93 37.46
C CYS A 323 -28.66 28.04 38.70
N PHE A 324 -27.70 27.13 38.63
CA PHE A 324 -27.28 26.27 39.74
C PHE A 324 -25.76 26.18 39.80
N GLN A 325 -25.23 25.97 41.00
CA GLN A 325 -23.82 25.81 41.24
C GLN A 325 -23.53 24.42 41.75
N ILE A 326 -22.53 23.78 41.15
CA ILE A 326 -21.92 22.54 41.66
C ILE A 326 -20.61 22.92 42.31
N THR A 327 -20.40 22.44 43.54
CA THR A 327 -19.15 22.61 44.28
C THR A 327 -18.61 21.25 44.65
N SER A 328 -17.37 20.96 44.22
CA SER A 328 -16.69 19.69 44.51
C SER A 328 -16.53 19.47 46.02
N PHE A 329 -16.35 18.21 46.43
CA PHE A 329 -16.20 17.82 47.84
C PHE A 329 -15.12 18.60 48.59
N ASP A 330 -13.99 18.90 47.92
CA ASP A 330 -12.88 19.64 48.53
C ASP A 330 -13.10 21.17 48.60
N GLY A 331 -14.23 21.64 48.06
CA GLY A 331 -14.60 23.06 48.01
C GLY A 331 -13.75 23.92 47.04
N LYS A 332 -12.78 23.35 46.33
CA LYS A 332 -11.81 24.11 45.51
C LYS A 332 -12.33 24.38 44.10
N LYS A 333 -13.13 23.48 43.55
CA LYS A 333 -13.74 23.64 42.23
C LYS A 333 -15.23 23.93 42.35
N SER A 334 -15.67 24.98 41.68
CA SER A 334 -17.09 25.33 41.56
C SER A 334 -17.43 25.73 40.13
N SER A 335 -18.53 25.22 39.59
CA SER A 335 -19.06 25.58 38.28
C SER A 335 -20.48 26.10 38.41
N ILE A 336 -20.75 27.25 37.81
CA ILE A 336 -22.10 27.81 37.70
C ILE A 336 -22.62 27.50 36.31
N LEU A 337 -23.74 26.78 36.27
CA LEU A 337 -24.39 26.30 35.07
C LEU A 337 -25.82 26.86 35.00
N GLN A 338 -26.34 27.00 33.78
CA GLN A 338 -27.67 27.48 33.50
C GLN A 338 -28.42 26.50 32.61
N ALA A 339 -29.56 26.01 33.09
CA ALA A 339 -30.51 25.21 32.34
C ALA A 339 -31.50 26.08 31.54
N GLU A 340 -32.17 25.51 30.54
CA GLU A 340 -33.07 26.25 29.66
C GLU A 340 -34.52 26.35 30.18
N SER A 341 -34.91 25.49 31.12
CA SER A 341 -36.27 25.42 31.66
C SER A 341 -36.31 25.02 33.13
N LYS A 342 -37.47 25.22 33.77
CA LYS A 342 -37.67 24.81 35.16
C LYS A 342 -37.58 23.30 35.32
N LYS A 343 -38.14 22.54 34.37
CA LYS A 343 -38.05 21.08 34.35
C LYS A 343 -36.59 20.64 34.29
N ASP A 344 -35.85 21.11 33.30
CA ASP A 344 -34.46 20.70 33.07
C ASP A 344 -33.56 21.06 34.26
N TYR A 345 -33.78 22.26 34.81
CA TYR A 345 -33.15 22.75 36.04
C TYR A 345 -33.34 21.83 37.25
N GLU A 346 -34.59 21.46 37.55
CA GLU A 346 -34.90 20.56 38.66
C GLU A 346 -34.28 19.17 38.44
N GLU A 347 -34.34 18.66 37.22
CA GLU A 347 -33.76 17.37 36.87
C GLU A 347 -32.23 17.35 37.00
N TRP A 348 -31.52 18.40 36.58
CA TRP A 348 -30.07 18.50 36.75
C TRP A 348 -29.67 18.48 38.22
N ILE A 349 -30.30 19.31 39.06
CA ILE A 349 -30.02 19.35 40.50
C ILE A 349 -30.33 18.01 41.16
N CYS A 350 -31.48 17.41 40.86
CA CYS A 350 -31.86 16.10 41.41
C CYS A 350 -30.90 15.00 40.98
N THR A 351 -30.54 14.93 39.69
CA THR A 351 -29.63 13.90 39.16
C THR A 351 -28.24 13.99 39.81
N ILE A 352 -27.67 15.20 39.88
CA ILE A 352 -26.35 15.40 40.50
C ILE A 352 -26.39 15.04 41.99
N ASN A 353 -27.46 15.41 42.70
CA ASN A 353 -27.66 15.00 44.09
C ASN A 353 -27.78 13.48 44.25
N ASN A 354 -28.46 12.80 43.33
CA ASN A 354 -28.62 11.35 43.36
C ASN A 354 -27.26 10.66 43.19
N ILE A 355 -26.46 11.11 42.22
CA ILE A 355 -25.11 10.58 41.96
C ILE A 355 -24.18 10.85 43.15
N SER A 356 -24.12 12.10 43.63
CA SER A 356 -23.29 12.50 44.78
C SER A 356 -23.54 11.66 46.04
N LYS A 357 -24.81 11.25 46.27
CA LYS A 357 -25.21 10.45 47.44
C LYS A 357 -25.14 8.93 47.23
N GLN A 358 -24.94 8.47 46.00
CA GLN A 358 -25.06 7.05 45.64
C GLN A 358 -24.00 6.15 46.29
N ILE A 359 -22.85 6.72 46.66
CA ILE A 359 -21.76 6.00 47.35
C ILE A 359 -22.05 5.77 48.85
N TYR A 360 -22.84 6.64 49.50
CA TYR A 360 -23.01 6.64 50.97
C TYR A 360 -24.28 5.93 51.45
N LEU A 361 -25.28 5.77 50.60
CA LEU A 361 -26.56 5.18 50.95
C LEU A 361 -26.65 3.68 50.66
N SER A 362 -25.53 3.05 50.27
CA SER A 362 -25.48 1.63 49.99
C SER A 362 -24.79 0.84 51.09
N GLU A 363 -25.39 -0.30 51.46
CA GLU A 363 -24.87 -1.21 52.49
C GLU A 363 -23.50 -1.83 52.14
N ASN A 364 -23.02 -1.67 50.90
CA ASN A 364 -21.71 -2.13 50.43
C ASN A 364 -21.02 -1.12 49.47
N PRO A 365 -20.31 -0.09 50.00
CA PRO A 365 -19.72 0.99 49.20
C PRO A 365 -18.62 0.53 48.22
N GLU A 366 -17.91 -0.57 48.50
CA GLU A 366 -16.88 -1.13 47.62
C GLU A 366 -17.47 -1.73 46.32
N GLU A 367 -18.64 -2.37 46.41
CA GLU A 367 -19.31 -2.99 45.27
C GLU A 367 -19.95 -1.95 44.32
N ILE A 368 -20.37 -0.79 44.85
CA ILE A 368 -20.88 0.31 44.04
C ILE A 368 -19.76 1.15 43.45
N ALA A 369 -18.66 1.38 44.17
CA ALA A 369 -17.46 1.95 43.56
C ALA A 369 -16.92 1.06 42.43
N ALA A 370 -16.99 -0.27 42.57
CA ALA A 370 -16.66 -1.22 41.51
C ALA A 370 -17.63 -1.14 40.31
N ARG A 371 -18.96 -1.07 40.56
CA ARG A 371 -19.97 -0.90 39.50
C ARG A 371 -19.89 0.45 38.80
N VAL A 372 -19.64 1.54 39.51
CA VAL A 372 -19.48 2.89 38.93
C VAL A 372 -18.21 2.95 38.08
N ASN A 373 -17.10 2.35 38.54
CA ASN A 373 -15.90 2.18 37.71
C ASN A 373 -16.16 1.29 36.49
N GLN A 374 -16.92 0.21 36.64
CA GLN A 374 -17.27 -0.67 35.52
C GLN A 374 -18.19 0.02 34.51
N SER A 375 -19.20 0.77 34.95
CA SER A 375 -20.06 1.60 34.09
C SER A 375 -19.34 2.81 33.50
N ALA A 376 -18.33 3.36 34.18
CA ALA A 376 -17.43 4.36 33.60
C ALA A 376 -16.67 3.72 32.44
N LEU A 377 -16.01 2.57 32.66
CA LEU A 377 -15.33 1.80 31.62
C LEU A 377 -16.27 1.46 30.44
N GLU A 378 -17.46 0.93 30.71
CA GLU A 378 -18.48 0.55 29.72
C GLU A 378 -19.04 1.73 28.91
N ALA A 379 -19.02 2.94 29.48
CA ALA A 379 -19.45 4.15 28.78
C ALA A 379 -18.29 4.82 28.00
N VAL A 380 -17.02 4.46 28.27
CA VAL A 380 -15.88 4.84 27.42
C VAL A 380 -15.65 3.79 26.31
N THR A 381 -16.19 2.58 26.42
CA THR A 381 -16.29 1.63 25.31
C THR A 381 -17.47 1.97 24.39
N PRO A 382 -17.29 2.06 23.06
CA PRO A 382 -18.42 2.19 22.16
C PRO A 382 -19.37 1.00 22.34
N SER A 383 -20.67 1.28 22.51
CA SER A 383 -21.69 0.23 22.60
C SER A 383 -21.69 -0.61 21.31
N PRO A 384 -21.79 -1.96 21.39
CA PRO A 384 -21.82 -2.84 20.21
C PRO A 384 -23.10 -2.68 19.38
N SER A 385 -24.02 -1.80 19.79
CA SER A 385 -25.24 -1.45 19.07
C SER A 385 -24.98 -0.75 17.73
N PHE A 386 -23.75 -0.30 17.44
CA PHE A 386 -23.33 0.12 16.10
C PHE A 386 -22.97 -1.08 15.18
N GLN A 387 -22.60 -2.23 15.75
CA GLN A 387 -22.37 -3.49 15.00
C GLN A 387 -23.66 -4.30 14.82
N GLN A 388 -24.56 -4.28 15.81
CA GLN A 388 -25.79 -5.08 15.77
C GLN A 388 -26.82 -4.62 14.71
N ARG A 389 -26.79 -3.34 14.29
CA ARG A 389 -27.61 -2.88 13.15
C ARG A 389 -27.14 -3.46 11.81
N HIS A 390 -25.86 -3.82 11.67
CA HIS A 390 -25.34 -4.49 10.48
C HIS A 390 -25.59 -6.01 10.49
N GLU A 391 -25.72 -6.64 11.66
CA GLU A 391 -26.03 -8.08 11.74
C GLU A 391 -27.51 -8.41 11.51
N SER A 392 -28.42 -7.47 11.77
CA SER A 392 -29.86 -7.65 11.54
C SER A 392 -30.26 -7.68 10.05
N MET A 393 -29.32 -7.42 9.12
CA MET A 393 -29.55 -7.45 7.67
C MET A 393 -29.01 -8.72 6.99
N ARG A 394 -28.70 -9.79 7.74
CA ARG A 394 -28.53 -11.11 7.12
C ARG A 394 -29.89 -11.75 6.89
N PRO A 395 -30.23 -12.22 5.67
CA PRO A 395 -31.49 -12.92 5.45
C PRO A 395 -31.53 -14.18 6.32
N ALA A 396 -32.53 -14.25 7.19
CA ALA A 396 -32.83 -15.44 7.96
C ALA A 396 -33.24 -16.58 7.00
N VAL A 397 -32.33 -17.52 6.76
CA VAL A 397 -32.62 -18.74 6.02
C VAL A 397 -33.58 -19.58 6.87
N GLN A 398 -34.84 -19.60 6.47
CA GLN A 398 -35.86 -20.46 7.04
C GLN A 398 -35.45 -21.93 6.89
N SER A 399 -35.26 -22.59 8.03
CA SER A 399 -35.10 -24.04 8.14
C SER A 399 -36.36 -24.76 7.65
N ARG A 400 -36.21 -25.63 6.64
CA ARG A 400 -37.15 -26.75 6.39
C ARG A 400 -36.39 -28.02 5.97
N PRO A 401 -36.97 -29.21 6.21
CA PRO A 401 -36.22 -30.35 6.71
C PRO A 401 -35.76 -31.36 5.64
N ALA A 402 -34.90 -32.26 6.12
CA ALA A 402 -34.22 -33.35 5.44
C ALA A 402 -35.07 -34.18 4.46
N ALA A 403 -34.47 -34.48 3.30
CA ALA A 403 -34.76 -35.67 2.51
C ALA A 403 -33.46 -36.22 1.91
N ALA A 404 -33.37 -37.55 1.89
CA ALA A 404 -32.16 -38.32 1.75
C ALA A 404 -31.73 -38.60 0.30
N ARG A 405 -30.41 -38.64 0.11
CA ARG A 405 -29.59 -39.58 -0.69
C ARG A 405 -30.13 -40.06 -2.05
N THR A 406 -29.38 -39.75 -3.11
CA THR A 406 -28.86 -40.78 -4.05
C THR A 406 -27.50 -40.37 -4.61
N SER A 407 -26.60 -41.33 -4.58
CA SER A 407 -25.22 -41.35 -5.08
C SER A 407 -25.13 -41.60 -6.59
N SER A 408 -24.17 -40.97 -7.26
CA SER A 408 -23.39 -41.64 -8.32
C SER A 408 -22.08 -40.90 -8.65
N THR A 409 -21.01 -41.63 -8.34
CA THR A 409 -19.61 -41.61 -8.79
C THR A 409 -19.30 -41.19 -10.24
N GLY A 410 -18.16 -40.53 -10.44
CA GLY A 410 -17.32 -40.79 -11.62
C GLY A 410 -16.38 -39.68 -12.14
N SER A 411 -15.10 -39.74 -11.71
CA SER A 411 -13.86 -39.55 -12.50
C SER A 411 -13.24 -38.17 -12.76
N LEU A 412 -12.16 -37.90 -11.99
CA LEU A 412 -10.77 -37.58 -12.38
C LEU A 412 -10.48 -36.80 -13.68
N GLY A 413 -9.73 -35.69 -13.54
CA GLY A 413 -8.71 -35.31 -14.52
C GLY A 413 -8.36 -33.82 -14.62
N SER A 414 -7.15 -33.49 -14.15
CA SER A 414 -6.26 -32.40 -14.57
C SER A 414 -6.37 -31.01 -13.92
N ASP A 415 -5.24 -30.67 -13.31
CA ASP A 415 -4.79 -29.39 -12.80
C ASP A 415 -4.87 -28.25 -13.83
N SER A 416 -5.29 -27.07 -13.36
CA SER A 416 -4.78 -25.80 -13.85
C SER A 416 -4.71 -24.82 -12.69
N THR A 417 -3.48 -24.38 -12.43
CA THR A 417 -3.03 -23.30 -11.55
C THR A 417 -3.88 -22.04 -11.71
N ALA A 418 -4.77 -21.80 -10.74
CA ALA A 418 -5.44 -20.53 -10.55
C ALA A 418 -5.04 -19.96 -9.18
N LEU A 419 -4.43 -18.78 -9.22
CA LEU A 419 -3.92 -17.99 -8.11
C LEU A 419 -4.98 -17.86 -7.01
N SER A 420 -4.75 -18.59 -5.93
CA SER A 420 -5.52 -18.50 -4.70
C SER A 420 -5.07 -17.26 -3.95
N ALA A 421 -5.79 -16.15 -4.12
CA ALA A 421 -5.79 -15.07 -3.14
C ALA A 421 -6.28 -15.67 -1.82
N LEU A 422 -5.33 -15.94 -0.92
CA LEU A 422 -5.60 -16.45 0.42
C LEU A 422 -6.44 -15.40 1.16
N SER A 423 -7.65 -15.80 1.55
CA SER A 423 -8.50 -15.12 2.52
C SER A 423 -7.65 -14.77 3.77
N LEU A 424 -7.48 -13.46 4.02
CA LEU A 424 -6.68 -12.93 5.14
C LEU A 424 -7.23 -13.38 6.51
N ASP A 425 -8.53 -13.70 6.57
CA ASP A 425 -9.23 -14.28 7.74
C ASP A 425 -8.79 -15.71 8.10
N SER A 426 -7.93 -16.35 7.30
CA SER A 426 -7.47 -17.72 7.53
C SER A 426 -6.08 -17.81 8.21
N LEU A 427 -5.32 -16.71 8.30
CA LEU A 427 -3.92 -16.72 8.76
C LEU A 427 -3.77 -16.82 10.29
N VAL A 428 -4.76 -16.33 11.04
CA VAL A 428 -4.88 -16.44 12.50
C VAL A 428 -6.14 -17.25 12.83
N ALA A 429 -6.14 -18.06 13.89
CA ALA A 429 -7.37 -18.77 14.25
C ALA A 429 -8.37 -17.81 14.89
N PRO A 430 -9.65 -17.79 14.43
CA PRO A 430 -10.70 -17.23 15.26
C PRO A 430 -10.66 -17.96 16.61
N ASP A 431 -10.70 -17.20 17.71
CA ASP A 431 -10.70 -17.68 19.10
C ASP A 431 -9.35 -18.05 19.76
N THR A 432 -8.19 -17.74 19.16
CA THR A 432 -6.89 -17.90 19.86
C THR A 432 -6.69 -16.80 20.92
N PRO A 433 -6.42 -17.14 22.20
CA PRO A 433 -6.23 -16.14 23.24
C PRO A 433 -4.95 -15.32 23.02
N ILE A 434 -5.06 -14.00 23.14
CA ILE A 434 -3.92 -13.08 23.06
C ILE A 434 -3.28 -12.95 24.44
N GLN A 435 -1.99 -13.24 24.52
CA GLN A 435 -1.23 -13.11 25.75
C GLN A 435 -0.57 -11.73 25.84
N PHE A 436 -1.01 -10.91 26.79
CA PHE A 436 -0.45 -9.56 27.03
C PHE A 436 0.68 -9.50 28.05
N ASP A 437 0.81 -10.55 28.87
CA ASP A 437 1.88 -10.69 29.86
C ASP A 437 2.79 -11.86 29.49
N ILE A 438 4.07 -11.56 29.25
CA ILE A 438 5.05 -12.56 28.82
C ILE A 438 5.54 -13.47 29.96
N ILE A 439 5.05 -13.25 31.20
CA ILE A 439 5.43 -13.97 32.42
C ILE A 439 4.17 -14.30 33.23
N SER A 440 3.89 -15.58 33.44
CA SER A 440 2.91 -16.04 34.44
C SER A 440 3.45 -15.78 35.86
N PRO A 441 2.65 -15.29 36.83
CA PRO A 441 3.09 -15.24 38.21
C PRO A 441 3.25 -16.66 38.75
N VAL A 442 4.49 -17.01 39.11
CA VAL A 442 4.91 -18.05 40.07
C VAL A 442 3.90 -19.19 40.31
N SER A 443 4.13 -20.33 39.67
CA SER A 443 3.66 -21.60 40.23
C SER A 443 4.54 -21.94 41.43
N GLU A 444 3.99 -21.83 42.62
CA GLU A 444 4.56 -22.39 43.84
C GLU A 444 4.71 -23.92 43.69
N ASP A 445 5.90 -24.43 44.01
CA ASP A 445 6.19 -25.87 44.11
C ASP A 445 5.37 -26.54 45.23
N LEU A 446 5.02 -27.83 45.04
CA LEU A 446 5.09 -28.99 45.99
C LEU A 446 4.09 -30.15 45.58
N PRO A 447 4.17 -31.39 46.12
CA PRO A 447 4.99 -32.50 45.61
C PRO A 447 4.21 -33.84 45.39
N GLY A 448 4.72 -34.80 44.60
CA GLY A 448 4.02 -36.08 44.41
C GLY A 448 4.75 -37.20 43.65
N GLN A 449 5.70 -37.85 44.35
CA GLN A 449 6.20 -39.24 44.21
C GLN A 449 6.12 -40.01 42.86
N ALA A 450 7.30 -40.43 42.38
CA ALA A 450 7.68 -41.84 42.33
C ALA A 450 9.20 -42.02 42.50
N LYS A 451 9.59 -42.99 43.33
CA LYS A 451 10.94 -43.24 43.87
C LYS A 451 11.83 -44.05 42.91
N SER A 452 13.13 -43.74 42.88
CA SER A 452 14.20 -44.75 43.05
C SER A 452 15.55 -44.12 43.40
N SER A 453 15.92 -44.24 44.69
CA SER A 453 17.25 -44.48 45.29
C SER A 453 18.55 -43.97 44.62
N GLY A 454 19.36 -43.20 45.38
CA GLY A 454 20.82 -43.18 45.16
C GLY A 454 21.66 -42.01 45.71
N GLN A 455 21.77 -41.92 47.05
CA GLN A 455 22.92 -41.42 47.85
C GLN A 455 23.47 -39.95 47.79
N SER A 456 23.37 -39.34 48.98
CA SER A 456 24.32 -38.46 49.70
C SER A 456 24.66 -37.07 49.16
N GLY A 457 24.19 -36.03 49.87
CA GLY A 457 24.72 -34.67 49.77
C GLY A 457 25.95 -34.40 50.64
N ARG A 458 26.55 -33.23 50.40
CA ARG A 458 27.35 -32.49 51.38
C ARG A 458 27.01 -31.00 51.30
N ARG A 459 26.64 -30.45 52.45
CA ARG A 459 26.40 -29.02 52.75
C ARG A 459 27.67 -28.18 52.56
N THR A 460 27.51 -26.90 52.22
CA THR A 460 28.40 -25.82 52.70
C THR A 460 27.68 -24.47 52.80
N ASN A 461 28.15 -23.68 53.75
CA ASN A 461 27.63 -22.44 54.35
C ASN A 461 28.14 -21.19 53.57
N PRO A 462 27.65 -19.97 53.89
CA PRO A 462 27.85 -18.73 53.13
C PRO A 462 29.18 -18.06 53.50
N PHE A 463 29.74 -17.31 52.56
CA PHE A 463 31.02 -16.59 52.59
C PHE A 463 32.29 -17.47 52.47
N GLY A 464 32.89 -17.43 51.27
CA GLY A 464 34.22 -17.97 50.98
C GLY A 464 34.38 -18.31 49.51
N GLU A 465 34.97 -17.40 48.74
CA GLU A 465 35.35 -17.56 47.33
C GLU A 465 36.28 -18.75 47.09
N SER A 466 35.98 -19.57 46.07
CA SER A 466 36.97 -20.00 45.08
C SER A 466 36.31 -20.79 43.96
N GLY A 467 36.69 -20.43 42.73
CA GLY A 467 36.42 -21.19 41.52
C GLY A 467 35.77 -20.33 40.45
N GLY A 468 36.55 -19.46 39.82
CA GLY A 468 36.12 -18.73 38.63
C GLY A 468 35.66 -19.68 37.53
N SER A 469 34.35 -19.73 37.33
CA SER A 469 33.74 -20.16 36.08
C SER A 469 33.76 -18.97 35.13
N LYS A 470 34.49 -19.12 34.02
CA LYS A 470 34.49 -18.17 32.89
C LYS A 470 33.06 -17.72 32.54
N PRO A 471 32.84 -16.46 32.14
CA PRO A 471 31.56 -16.07 31.58
C PRO A 471 31.45 -16.76 30.20
N GLU A 472 30.53 -17.72 30.06
CA GLU A 472 30.10 -18.23 28.76
C GLU A 472 29.26 -17.14 28.06
N THR A 473 29.90 -16.06 27.60
CA THR A 473 29.22 -14.99 26.86
C THR A 473 30.13 -14.11 26.00
N GLU A 474 31.35 -14.55 25.65
CA GLU A 474 32.27 -13.73 24.82
C GLU A 474 32.60 -14.28 23.42
N ASP A 475 32.03 -15.40 22.97
CA ASP A 475 32.42 -16.00 21.67
C ASP A 475 31.38 -15.85 20.54
N SER A 476 30.33 -15.04 20.70
CA SER A 476 29.43 -14.72 19.56
C SER A 476 29.93 -13.46 18.83
N ILE A 477 30.16 -13.57 17.52
CA ILE A 477 30.69 -12.47 16.69
C ILE A 477 29.70 -11.28 16.62
N LEU A 478 28.42 -11.53 16.87
CA LEU A 478 27.36 -10.52 16.88
C LEU A 478 26.73 -10.42 18.28
N HIS A 479 26.74 -9.20 18.84
CA HIS A 479 26.07 -8.86 20.09
C HIS A 479 25.42 -7.47 19.97
N GLN A 480 24.11 -7.42 19.67
CA GLN A 480 23.37 -6.16 19.57
C GLN A 480 22.23 -6.10 20.59
N LEU A 481 22.21 -5.03 21.40
CA LEU A 481 21.26 -4.84 22.50
C LEU A 481 20.27 -3.71 22.16
N PHE A 482 18.98 -3.98 22.32
CA PHE A 482 17.90 -3.02 22.05
C PHE A 482 16.94 -2.91 23.22
N ILE A 483 16.35 -1.73 23.44
CA ILE A 483 15.29 -1.54 24.45
C ILE A 483 13.94 -1.76 23.75
N VAL A 484 13.17 -2.71 24.26
CA VAL A 484 11.88 -3.11 23.68
C VAL A 484 10.81 -3.24 24.75
N ARG A 485 9.55 -3.09 24.35
CA ARG A 485 8.37 -3.28 25.18
C ARG A 485 7.51 -4.37 24.57
N PHE A 486 7.17 -5.38 25.35
CA PHE A 486 6.30 -6.44 24.87
C PHE A 486 4.86 -5.94 24.73
N LEU A 487 4.27 -6.15 23.55
CA LEU A 487 2.89 -5.77 23.25
C LEU A 487 1.95 -6.97 23.35
N GLY A 488 2.38 -8.15 22.90
CA GLY A 488 1.62 -9.37 23.06
C GLY A 488 2.15 -10.50 22.19
N SER A 489 1.59 -11.69 22.39
CA SER A 489 1.84 -12.85 21.53
C SER A 489 0.57 -13.66 21.31
N MET A 490 0.49 -14.33 20.16
CA MET A 490 -0.58 -15.25 19.82
C MET A 490 -0.09 -16.38 18.92
N GLU A 491 -0.81 -17.50 18.94
CA GLU A 491 -0.58 -18.62 18.02
C GLU A 491 -1.09 -18.26 16.61
N VAL A 492 -0.29 -18.59 15.59
CA VAL A 492 -0.56 -18.31 14.17
C VAL A 492 -0.63 -19.61 13.38
N LYS A 493 -1.50 -19.67 12.36
CA LYS A 493 -1.76 -20.89 11.57
C LYS A 493 -0.77 -21.10 10.43
N SER A 494 -0.11 -20.04 9.97
CA SER A 494 0.84 -20.05 8.88
C SER A 494 2.14 -19.36 9.31
N ASP A 495 3.27 -19.80 8.76
CA ASP A 495 4.57 -19.15 8.89
C ASP A 495 5.28 -18.97 7.53
N GLU A 496 4.50 -18.92 6.44
CA GLU A 496 5.01 -18.80 5.07
C GLU A 496 5.10 -17.36 4.56
N SER A 497 4.28 -16.43 5.08
CA SER A 497 4.26 -15.02 4.66
C SER A 497 4.53 -14.06 5.83
N PRO A 498 5.34 -12.99 5.63
CA PRO A 498 5.49 -11.92 6.62
C PRO A 498 4.17 -11.20 6.93
N ASP A 499 3.14 -11.33 6.10
CA ASP A 499 1.80 -10.77 6.34
C ASP A 499 1.18 -11.27 7.64
N VAL A 500 1.55 -12.48 8.08
CA VAL A 500 1.15 -13.03 9.38
C VAL A 500 1.60 -12.13 10.53
N VAL A 501 2.78 -11.53 10.44
CA VAL A 501 3.31 -10.63 11.47
C VAL A 501 2.51 -9.32 11.49
N TYR A 502 2.18 -8.76 10.31
CA TYR A 502 1.38 -7.52 10.21
C TYR A 502 -0.04 -7.71 10.72
N GLU A 503 -0.69 -8.81 10.35
CA GLU A 503 -2.03 -9.13 10.83
C GLU A 503 -2.04 -9.39 12.34
N THR A 504 -1.01 -10.07 12.87
CA THR A 504 -0.84 -10.24 14.31
C THR A 504 -0.64 -8.90 15.03
N MET A 505 0.17 -7.98 14.48
CA MET A 505 0.32 -6.62 15.03
C MET A 505 -1.02 -5.91 15.10
N ARG A 506 -1.82 -5.97 14.03
CA ARG A 506 -3.14 -5.35 13.94
C ARG A 506 -4.07 -5.88 15.03
N GLN A 507 -4.18 -7.21 15.15
CA GLN A 507 -5.04 -7.86 16.13
C GLN A 507 -4.61 -7.59 17.57
N ILE A 508 -3.31 -7.63 17.87
CA ILE A 508 -2.80 -7.34 19.22
C ILE A 508 -3.03 -5.87 19.58
N LEU A 509 -2.76 -4.93 18.68
CA LEU A 509 -2.99 -3.51 18.94
C LEU A 509 -4.48 -3.20 19.09
N ALA A 510 -5.33 -3.78 18.25
CA ALA A 510 -6.78 -3.67 18.36
C ALA A 510 -7.26 -4.23 19.69
N ALA A 511 -6.82 -5.43 20.08
CA ALA A 511 -7.21 -6.04 21.34
C ALA A 511 -6.69 -5.26 22.56
N ARG A 512 -5.47 -4.70 22.53
CA ARG A 512 -4.98 -3.81 23.59
C ARG A 512 -5.83 -2.55 23.72
N ALA A 513 -6.29 -1.98 22.60
CA ALA A 513 -7.19 -0.83 22.59
C ALA A 513 -8.59 -1.18 23.11
N ILE A 514 -9.16 -2.31 22.66
CA ILE A 514 -10.49 -2.81 23.07
C ILE A 514 -10.51 -3.14 24.57
N HIS A 515 -9.45 -3.79 25.09
CA HIS A 515 -9.36 -4.21 26.48
C HIS A 515 -8.66 -3.20 27.39
N ASN A 516 -8.35 -1.98 26.90
CA ASN A 516 -7.70 -0.92 27.66
C ASN A 516 -6.41 -1.37 28.39
N VAL A 517 -5.59 -2.19 27.73
CA VAL A 517 -4.34 -2.72 28.28
C VAL A 517 -3.20 -1.73 28.04
N PHE A 518 -2.98 -0.85 29.01
CA PHE A 518 -1.93 0.18 28.94
C PHE A 518 -0.57 -0.25 29.50
N ARG A 519 -0.53 -1.31 30.31
CA ARG A 519 0.72 -1.80 30.90
C ARG A 519 1.57 -2.50 29.84
N MET A 520 2.81 -2.06 29.69
CA MET A 520 3.81 -2.69 28.82
C MET A 520 5.06 -3.01 29.64
N THR A 521 5.61 -4.21 29.46
CA THR A 521 6.82 -4.63 30.16
C THR A 521 8.04 -4.29 29.30
N GLU A 522 8.89 -3.39 29.78
CA GLU A 522 10.17 -3.06 29.15
C GLU A 522 11.20 -4.17 29.39
N SER A 523 12.01 -4.48 28.38
CA SER A 523 13.04 -5.51 28.40
C SER A 523 14.19 -5.13 27.47
N HIS A 524 15.40 -5.60 27.77
CA HIS A 524 16.52 -5.52 26.85
C HIS A 524 16.51 -6.74 25.92
N LEU A 525 16.32 -6.54 24.62
CA LEU A 525 16.44 -7.56 23.60
C LEU A 525 17.90 -7.66 23.14
N LEU A 526 18.57 -8.77 23.45
CA LEU A 526 19.90 -9.09 22.96
C LEU A 526 19.80 -10.04 21.76
N VAL A 527 20.36 -9.62 20.62
CA VAL A 527 20.47 -10.40 19.39
C VAL A 527 21.90 -10.97 19.30
N THR A 528 22.01 -12.31 19.25
CA THR A 528 23.29 -13.02 19.02
C THR A 528 23.18 -13.95 17.81
N CYS A 529 24.29 -14.55 17.39
CA CYS A 529 24.28 -15.54 16.30
C CYS A 529 23.50 -16.83 16.64
N ASP A 530 23.23 -17.08 17.92
CA ASP A 530 22.60 -18.32 18.39
C ASP A 530 21.13 -18.14 18.80
N CYS A 531 20.76 -16.96 19.31
CA CYS A 531 19.45 -16.73 19.88
C CYS A 531 19.10 -15.24 20.06
N LEU A 532 17.82 -14.97 20.23
CA LEU A 532 17.29 -13.72 20.77
C LEU A 532 17.02 -13.89 22.28
N LYS A 533 17.47 -12.97 23.12
CA LYS A 533 17.23 -13.03 24.58
C LYS A 533 16.51 -11.78 25.05
N LEU A 534 15.48 -11.94 25.87
CA LEU A 534 14.88 -10.84 26.63
C LEU A 534 15.48 -10.84 28.03
N ILE A 535 16.13 -9.74 28.39
CA ILE A 535 16.83 -9.54 29.65
C ILE A 535 16.07 -8.49 30.46
N ASP A 536 15.88 -8.77 31.74
CA ASP A 536 15.34 -7.81 32.69
C ASP A 536 16.30 -6.62 32.87
N PRO A 537 15.86 -5.37 32.63
CA PRO A 537 16.75 -4.23 32.72
C PRO A 537 17.25 -3.97 34.15
N GLN A 538 16.47 -4.34 35.17
CA GLN A 538 16.80 -4.12 36.59
C GLN A 538 17.67 -5.24 37.17
N THR A 539 17.35 -6.50 36.88
CA THR A 539 18.04 -7.65 37.49
C THR A 539 19.14 -8.26 36.61
N GLN A 540 19.23 -7.86 35.34
CA GLN A 540 20.12 -8.44 34.32
C GLN A 540 19.92 -9.95 34.11
N VAL A 541 18.81 -10.51 34.59
CA VAL A 541 18.44 -11.91 34.40
C VAL A 541 17.81 -12.09 33.02
N THR A 542 18.24 -13.11 32.28
CA THR A 542 17.57 -13.51 31.03
C THR A 542 16.19 -14.10 31.36
N ARG A 543 15.13 -13.41 30.97
CA ARG A 543 13.73 -13.80 31.18
C ARG A 543 13.26 -14.83 30.16
N LEU A 544 13.62 -14.66 28.89
CA LEU A 544 13.30 -15.59 27.81
C LEU A 544 14.44 -15.70 26.81
N ARG A 545 14.56 -16.88 26.19
CA ARG A 545 15.54 -17.18 25.13
C ARG A 545 14.84 -17.86 23.96
N PHE A 546 14.98 -17.27 22.78
CA PHE A 546 14.43 -17.74 21.51
C PHE A 546 15.57 -18.23 20.62
N PRO A 547 15.73 -19.55 20.40
CA PRO A 547 16.76 -20.07 19.49
C PRO A 547 16.60 -19.50 18.09
N LEU A 548 17.67 -18.98 17.50
CA LEU A 548 17.63 -18.34 16.19
C LEU A 548 17.12 -19.26 15.06
N PRO A 549 17.43 -20.58 15.04
CA PRO A 549 16.87 -21.52 14.05
C PRO A 549 15.34 -21.64 14.11
N ASN A 550 14.75 -21.36 15.26
CA ASN A 550 13.29 -21.47 15.46
C ASN A 550 12.56 -20.18 15.09
N VAL A 551 13.27 -19.07 14.91
CA VAL A 551 12.69 -17.81 14.43
C VAL A 551 12.51 -17.95 12.93
N VAL A 552 11.30 -18.17 12.45
CA VAL A 552 11.04 -18.48 11.02
C VAL A 552 10.76 -17.22 10.20
N LEU A 553 10.01 -16.27 10.77
CA LEU A 553 9.71 -14.97 10.16
C LEU A 553 10.05 -13.84 11.11
N TYR A 554 10.41 -12.68 10.58
CA TYR A 554 10.61 -11.44 11.32
C TYR A 554 10.31 -10.26 10.40
N ALA A 555 9.60 -9.25 10.92
CA ALA A 555 9.23 -8.08 10.14
C ALA A 555 9.05 -6.85 11.04
N THR A 556 9.35 -5.67 10.49
CA THR A 556 9.04 -4.36 11.08
C THR A 556 7.83 -3.77 10.36
N HIS A 557 6.96 -3.06 11.07
CA HIS A 557 5.78 -2.44 10.46
C HIS A 557 6.18 -1.37 9.44
N GLN A 558 5.52 -1.35 8.27
CA GLN A 558 5.92 -0.52 7.13
C GLN A 558 5.85 0.99 7.43
N GLU A 559 4.77 1.45 8.08
CA GLU A 559 4.56 2.87 8.41
C GLU A 559 5.03 3.26 9.82
N ASN A 560 5.25 2.29 10.72
CA ASN A 560 5.53 2.53 12.13
C ASN A 560 6.77 1.77 12.58
N LYS A 561 7.94 2.39 12.37
CA LYS A 561 9.25 1.80 12.68
C LYS A 561 9.50 1.50 14.17
N ARG A 562 8.55 1.83 15.05
CA ARG A 562 8.58 1.40 16.45
C ARG A 562 8.14 -0.05 16.59
N LEU A 563 7.28 -0.55 15.73
CA LEU A 563 6.69 -1.89 15.84
C LEU A 563 7.49 -2.92 15.06
N PHE A 564 7.83 -4.01 15.72
CA PHE A 564 8.43 -5.17 15.07
C PHE A 564 7.92 -6.46 15.71
N GLY A 565 8.03 -7.56 14.98
CA GLY A 565 7.62 -8.86 15.48
C GLY A 565 8.33 -10.00 14.77
N PHE A 566 8.27 -11.17 15.39
CA PHE A 566 8.83 -12.40 14.82
C PHE A 566 7.98 -13.61 15.16
N VAL A 567 8.00 -14.61 14.29
CA VAL A 567 7.31 -15.89 14.47
C VAL A 567 8.30 -16.94 14.93
N LEU A 568 7.98 -17.60 16.03
CA LEU A 568 8.73 -18.70 16.60
C LEU A 568 7.99 -20.01 16.33
N ARG A 569 8.67 -20.96 15.69
CA ARG A 569 8.17 -22.31 15.47
C ARG A 569 8.63 -23.22 16.61
N THR A 570 7.69 -23.84 17.32
CA THR A 570 7.98 -24.78 18.41
C THR A 570 7.43 -26.17 18.11
N SER A 571 8.23 -27.21 18.36
CA SER A 571 7.78 -28.61 18.28
C SER A 571 7.11 -29.01 19.59
N GLY A 572 5.80 -29.28 19.56
CA GLY A 572 5.03 -29.75 20.71
C GLY A 572 5.53 -31.11 21.21
N GLY A 573 5.91 -31.17 22.49
CA GLY A 573 6.36 -32.40 23.13
C GLY A 573 5.21 -33.32 23.52
N ARG A 574 5.22 -34.53 22.93
CA ARG A 574 4.45 -35.75 23.26
C ARG A 574 2.93 -35.73 23.02
N VAL A 575 2.56 -36.65 22.11
CA VAL A 575 1.21 -37.17 21.76
C VAL A 575 0.36 -36.17 20.97
N GLU A 576 0.28 -36.41 19.65
CA GLU A 576 -0.37 -35.60 18.59
C GLU A 576 0.41 -34.35 18.16
N SER A 577 1.30 -34.53 17.18
CA SER A 577 2.19 -33.51 16.61
C SER A 577 1.43 -32.48 15.76
N ARG A 578 0.89 -31.44 16.39
CA ARG A 578 0.60 -30.16 15.74
C ARG A 578 1.78 -29.22 15.99
N GLN A 579 2.44 -28.78 14.92
CA GLN A 579 3.50 -27.78 14.99
C GLN A 579 2.85 -26.45 15.36
N THR A 580 3.29 -25.83 16.46
CA THR A 580 2.71 -24.57 16.93
C THR A 580 3.66 -23.43 16.60
N SER A 581 3.13 -22.41 15.93
CA SER A 581 3.86 -21.20 15.59
C SER A 581 3.27 -20.05 16.40
N ILE A 582 4.11 -19.31 17.12
CA ILE A 582 3.70 -18.19 17.97
C ILE A 582 4.35 -16.92 17.44
N CYS A 583 3.55 -15.90 17.16
CA CYS A 583 4.04 -14.59 16.77
C CYS A 583 4.14 -13.69 18.00
N TYR A 584 5.31 -13.07 18.20
CA TYR A 584 5.59 -12.13 19.28
C TYR A 584 5.76 -10.72 18.73
N ILE A 585 5.04 -9.77 19.31
CA ILE A 585 5.03 -8.36 18.88
C ILE A 585 5.58 -7.46 19.97
N PHE A 586 6.43 -6.53 19.56
CA PHE A 586 7.12 -5.59 20.43
C PHE A 586 7.08 -4.16 19.88
N GLU A 587 7.18 -3.20 20.80
CA GLU A 587 7.47 -1.79 20.51
C GLU A 587 8.93 -1.48 20.87
N SER A 588 9.62 -0.74 20.02
CA SER A 588 10.99 -0.25 20.19
C SER A 588 11.01 1.28 20.15
N ASN A 589 12.13 1.89 20.52
CA ASN A 589 12.33 3.33 20.36
C ASN A 589 12.71 3.72 18.92
N ASN A 590 11.85 3.36 17.96
CA ASN A 590 12.03 3.60 16.52
C ASN A 590 13.22 2.83 15.91
N GLU A 591 13.52 1.63 16.42
CA GLU A 591 14.64 0.79 16.00
C GLU A 591 14.19 -0.54 15.36
N GLY A 592 12.91 -0.70 15.02
CA GLY A 592 12.36 -1.96 14.50
C GLY A 592 13.10 -2.48 13.26
N GLU A 593 13.45 -1.59 12.33
CA GLU A 593 14.23 -1.91 11.13
C GLU A 593 15.64 -2.39 11.49
N LYS A 594 16.35 -1.69 12.39
CA LYS A 594 17.69 -2.09 12.85
C LYS A 594 17.67 -3.44 13.57
N ILE A 595 16.61 -3.72 14.33
CA ILE A 595 16.43 -5.00 15.01
C ILE A 595 16.27 -6.11 13.96
N CYS A 596 15.40 -5.92 12.96
CA CYS A 596 15.24 -6.89 11.87
C CYS A 596 16.53 -7.10 11.06
N ASP A 597 17.28 -6.05 10.75
CA ASP A 597 18.57 -6.13 10.07
C ASP A 597 19.59 -6.94 10.91
N SER A 598 19.59 -6.73 12.22
CA SER A 598 20.45 -7.46 13.16
C SER A 598 20.10 -8.94 13.21
N VAL A 599 18.80 -9.27 13.21
CA VAL A 599 18.32 -10.66 13.15
C VAL A 599 18.68 -11.32 11.80
N GLY A 600 18.55 -10.58 10.70
CA GLY A 600 18.94 -11.04 9.37
C GLY A 600 20.44 -11.31 9.26
N LEU A 601 21.26 -10.39 9.75
CA LEU A 601 22.72 -10.57 9.83
C LEU A 601 23.09 -11.75 10.72
N ALA A 602 22.45 -11.91 11.88
CA ALA A 602 22.65 -13.05 12.77
C ALA A 602 22.39 -14.39 12.05
N LYS A 603 21.29 -14.47 11.29
CA LYS A 603 20.93 -15.67 10.53
C LYS A 603 21.92 -15.95 9.40
N GLN A 604 22.39 -14.92 8.71
CA GLN A 604 23.39 -15.07 7.65
C GLN A 604 24.72 -15.59 8.21
N ILE A 605 25.15 -15.05 9.36
CA ILE A 605 26.37 -15.51 10.05
C ILE A 605 26.19 -16.96 10.51
N ALA A 606 25.05 -17.31 11.11
CA ALA A 606 24.75 -18.67 11.54
C ALA A 606 24.75 -19.68 10.38
N PHE A 607 24.16 -19.31 9.24
CA PHE A 607 24.13 -20.14 8.04
C PHE A 607 25.53 -20.39 7.45
N HIS A 608 26.37 -19.36 7.38
CA HIS A 608 27.76 -19.52 6.94
C HIS A 608 28.59 -20.38 7.90
N ALA A 609 28.40 -20.21 9.22
CA ALA A 609 29.06 -21.05 10.21
C ALA A 609 28.65 -22.53 10.11
N GLU A 610 27.39 -22.81 9.77
CA GLU A 610 26.88 -24.17 9.56
C GLU A 610 27.44 -24.79 8.27
N LEU A 611 27.55 -24.04 7.17
CA LEU A 611 28.19 -24.49 5.93
C LEU A 611 29.68 -24.78 6.12
N ASP A 612 30.41 -23.93 6.84
CA ASP A 612 31.83 -24.15 7.15
C ASP A 612 32.04 -25.40 8.01
N LEU A 613 31.13 -25.67 8.96
CA LEU A 613 31.11 -26.89 9.78
C LEU A 613 30.77 -28.13 8.95
N GLU A 614 29.84 -28.06 8.00
CA GLU A 614 29.54 -29.15 7.07
C GLU A 614 30.71 -29.43 6.12
N GLU A 615 31.39 -28.39 5.62
CA GLU A 615 32.54 -28.52 4.75
C GLU A 615 33.75 -29.11 5.50
N GLN A 616 34.00 -28.66 6.73
CA GLN A 616 34.98 -29.29 7.63
C GLN A 616 34.60 -30.75 7.95
N SER A 617 33.33 -31.04 8.21
CA SER A 617 32.86 -32.40 8.48
C SER A 617 32.99 -33.31 7.24
N ARG A 618 32.76 -32.78 6.03
CA ARG A 618 33.00 -33.47 4.76
C ARG A 618 34.48 -33.72 4.50
N LEU A 619 35.35 -32.76 4.82
CA LEU A 619 36.81 -32.91 4.69
C LEU A 619 37.36 -33.93 5.68
N ILE A 620 36.85 -33.96 6.92
CA ILE A 620 37.19 -34.98 7.93
C ILE A 620 36.66 -36.36 7.51
N ALA A 621 35.43 -36.44 6.98
CA ALA A 621 34.86 -37.68 6.45
C ALA A 621 35.62 -38.18 5.20
N ALA A 622 36.05 -37.30 4.31
CA ALA A 622 36.87 -37.63 3.14
C ALA A 622 38.27 -38.12 3.55
N SER A 623 38.90 -37.48 4.54
CA SER A 623 40.17 -37.93 5.12
C SER A 623 40.06 -39.28 5.85
N SER A 624 38.87 -39.64 6.35
CA SER A 624 38.63 -40.96 6.97
C SER A 624 38.35 -42.08 5.95
N ARG A 625 37.88 -41.74 4.73
CA ARG A 625 37.60 -42.69 3.64
C ARG A 625 38.82 -43.03 2.77
N SER A 626 39.86 -42.20 2.74
CA SER A 626 41.09 -42.45 1.97
C SER A 626 42.03 -43.51 2.57
N ASN A 627 41.67 -44.15 3.70
CA ASN A 627 42.47 -45.20 4.33
C ASN A 627 41.95 -46.65 4.11
N GLN A 628 40.93 -46.85 3.27
CA GLN A 628 40.48 -48.19 2.89
C GLN A 628 40.13 -48.26 1.39
N SER A 629 41.11 -48.59 0.55
CA SER A 629 41.02 -49.54 -0.58
C SER A 629 42.07 -49.26 -1.65
N SER A 630 43.22 -49.90 -1.47
CA SER A 630 44.17 -50.25 -2.52
C SER A 630 43.75 -51.58 -3.17
N THR A 631 43.61 -51.69 -4.50
CA THR A 631 44.26 -52.69 -5.39
C THR A 631 43.59 -52.84 -6.79
N GLU A 632 44.46 -52.96 -7.82
CA GLU A 632 44.28 -53.50 -9.20
C GLU A 632 43.40 -52.74 -10.22
N GLY A 633 43.74 -52.50 -11.51
CA GLY A 633 44.91 -52.77 -12.37
C GLY A 633 44.52 -52.74 -13.88
N GLN A 634 45.28 -51.99 -14.71
CA GLN A 634 45.69 -52.28 -16.12
C GLN A 634 45.01 -51.65 -17.39
N PHE A 635 45.81 -50.79 -18.09
CA PHE A 635 46.02 -50.52 -19.56
C PHE A 635 44.86 -49.99 -20.47
N VAL A 636 44.99 -49.08 -21.47
CA VAL A 636 45.99 -48.81 -22.54
C VAL A 636 45.95 -47.32 -23.00
N VAL A 637 47.07 -46.85 -23.55
CA VAL A 637 47.49 -45.53 -24.11
C VAL A 637 46.91 -45.17 -25.50
N LEU A 638 46.79 -43.87 -25.84
CA LEU A 638 47.22 -43.24 -27.12
C LEU A 638 47.43 -41.69 -26.98
N SER A 639 48.68 -41.27 -27.19
CA SER A 639 49.27 -40.03 -27.82
C SER A 639 48.35 -38.89 -28.33
N SER A 640 48.71 -37.60 -28.41
CA SER A 640 50.00 -36.86 -28.39
C SER A 640 49.79 -35.33 -28.45
N SER A 641 50.86 -34.58 -28.13
CA SER A 641 51.24 -33.18 -28.52
C SER A 641 50.90 -32.09 -27.49
N GLN A 642 51.77 -31.77 -26.51
CA GLN A 642 52.96 -30.89 -26.54
C GLN A 642 52.69 -29.42 -26.96
N SER A 643 52.85 -28.47 -26.04
CA SER A 643 54.14 -27.80 -25.80
C SER A 643 54.06 -26.87 -24.59
N GLU A 644 54.92 -27.17 -23.62
CA GLU A 644 55.39 -26.30 -22.55
C GLU A 644 56.38 -25.27 -23.15
N ASP A 645 56.49 -24.09 -22.58
CA ASP A 645 57.71 -23.78 -21.83
C ASP A 645 57.56 -22.53 -20.96
N SER A 646 57.81 -22.78 -19.68
CA SER A 646 58.34 -21.89 -18.65
C SER A 646 59.61 -21.16 -19.10
N ASP A 647 59.91 -19.96 -18.59
CA ASP A 647 60.80 -19.89 -17.41
C ASP A 647 60.95 -18.51 -16.76
N LEU A 648 61.19 -18.65 -15.46
CA LEU A 648 61.61 -17.80 -14.35
C LEU A 648 62.40 -16.50 -14.62
N GLY A 649 62.29 -15.57 -13.65
CA GLY A 649 63.40 -14.69 -13.30
C GLY A 649 63.04 -13.38 -12.59
N GLU A 650 63.27 -13.33 -11.28
CA GLU A 650 63.28 -12.17 -10.38
C GLU A 650 64.00 -10.93 -10.95
N ASP A 651 63.60 -9.70 -10.59
CA ASP A 651 64.03 -9.01 -9.35
C ASP A 651 63.76 -7.49 -9.39
N GLY A 652 63.55 -6.89 -8.22
CA GLY A 652 64.13 -5.58 -7.89
C GLY A 652 63.54 -4.25 -8.41
N LYS A 653 62.70 -3.64 -7.57
CA LYS A 653 62.76 -2.22 -7.11
C LYS A 653 62.56 -1.03 -8.08
N LYS A 654 61.57 -0.23 -7.64
CA LYS A 654 61.58 1.24 -7.40
C LYS A 654 61.32 2.21 -8.58
N LYS A 655 60.23 2.98 -8.33
CA LYS A 655 60.10 4.45 -8.29
C LYS A 655 59.60 5.20 -9.53
N ARG A 656 58.65 6.10 -9.19
CA ARG A 656 58.29 7.42 -9.78
C ARG A 656 57.26 7.41 -10.91
N GLU A 657 56.09 8.04 -10.69
CA GLU A 657 55.79 9.46 -10.98
C GLU A 657 56.00 9.74 -12.48
N SER A 658 55.10 10.32 -13.28
CA SER A 658 53.87 11.09 -13.09
C SER A 658 53.40 11.48 -14.51
N GLU A 659 52.09 11.73 -14.67
CA GLU A 659 51.46 12.66 -15.62
C GLU A 659 51.73 12.55 -17.13
N ALA A 660 50.67 12.24 -17.89
CA ALA A 660 49.93 13.22 -18.70
C ALA A 660 48.52 12.69 -19.02
#